data_AF-A0A3L6EJF5-F1
#
_entry.id   AF-A0A3L6EJF5-F1
#
_cell.length_a   1.000
_cell.length_b   1.000
_cell.length_c   1.000
_cell.angle_alpha   90.00
_cell.angle_beta   90.00
_cell.angle_gamma   90.00
#
_symmetry.space_group_name_H-M   'P 1'
#
loop_
_entity.id
_entity.type
_entity.pdbx_description
1 polymer ?
#
loop_
_entity_poly.entity_id
_entity_poly.type
_entity_poly.pdbx_seq_one_letter_code
_entity_poly.pdbx_strand_id
1 'polypeptide(L)'
;MEPKLAVAVFVLFLAFAACSANHHHHRDPSVVGYSQEDLALPSSLFRSWSVKHGKLYASPEEKLERYEIFKQNLMHIAETNRKNGSYWLGLNQFADVAHEEFKASYLGLKRALPRAGAPQTRTPTAFRYAAAGSLPWSVDWRYKGAVTPVKNQGKCGSCWAFSSVAAVEGINQIVTGKLVSLSEQELVDCDTTLDHGCEGGTMDLAFAYMMGSQGIHAEDDYPYLMEEGYCKEKQPQANVVTITGYEDVPENSEISLLKALAHQPVSVGIAAGSRDFQFYRGGVFDGACSVELDHALTAVGYGSSYGQNYITMKNSWGKNWGEQGYVRIKMGTGKPEGVCGIYTMASYPVKNATRWGAKYFCNESLFEKRVQSRVQTPSSWSLVVLRADASRGSEVRRQQHGVAPGRPPRLSSAAGGDLYPGEKMHLSANEGIEGLRFAVTGGQGFVGAALSLELLRRGAREVRSLDLRASSSWSQQLLDAGVRIIQGDIRKKDDVRKAFRGVDCVFHLASYGMSGKEMVQTGRSDEVNINGTCNVLDACHEQDVRRLVYVSTYNVVFGGKPIVNGNEALPYFPIEDHVDAYGRSKSVAEQLIVILSSEKIVIHNCSLNNNKNFISACEERHFPRILSLAKLGLAFFKIGDPGVKTDWVYIDNLVLALILASMGLLDDIPDRKGTPVAAGQAYFICDGSPCNTFEFIIKPLFQSLGYSVPQVVLDTSVALAVSRIFLFISTLFYPWLDSKWMPQPLILPAEVYKVGVTHYFSFLKAREELGYVPMVRPHEGLAATISYWQERKRRELDGPTIFTWLAVTIGMLAVFSAACLPPVGPLKWVLDVHLFVFRSMLVIRLVLAVAIALHAGEAVYAWFLARRVDPRNAAGWFWQTFALGYFSLRYLLKRGRA
;
A
#
# COMPACT_ATOMS: atom_id res chain seq x y z
N MET A 1 -28.83 -5.95 -31.33
CA MET A 1 -28.13 -7.26 -31.32
C MET A 1 -27.16 -7.28 -30.16
N GLU A 2 -27.19 -8.35 -29.39
CA GLU A 2 -27.22 -8.32 -27.92
C GLU A 2 -25.85 -8.14 -27.20
N PRO A 3 -25.85 -7.51 -26.00
CA PRO A 3 -24.70 -7.44 -25.09
C PRO A 3 -24.15 -8.81 -24.64
N LYS A 4 -24.89 -9.91 -24.88
CA LYS A 4 -24.45 -11.28 -24.59
C LYS A 4 -23.27 -11.73 -25.47
N LEU A 5 -23.19 -11.25 -26.71
CA LEU A 5 -22.11 -11.58 -27.63
C LEU A 5 -20.80 -10.88 -27.22
N ALA A 6 -20.87 -9.66 -26.69
CA ALA A 6 -19.73 -8.92 -26.19
C ALA A 6 -19.13 -9.54 -24.91
N VAL A 7 -19.99 -10.05 -24.01
CA VAL A 7 -19.56 -10.78 -22.80
C VAL A 7 -18.91 -12.11 -23.16
N ALA A 8 -19.50 -12.85 -24.11
CA ALA A 8 -18.90 -14.10 -24.60
C ALA A 8 -17.52 -13.85 -25.24
N VAL A 9 -17.38 -12.82 -26.07
CA VAL A 9 -16.10 -12.44 -26.70
C VAL A 9 -15.08 -11.98 -25.67
N PHE A 10 -15.47 -11.24 -24.62
CA PHE A 10 -14.56 -10.79 -23.56
C PHE A 10 -14.09 -11.95 -22.66
N VAL A 11 -14.97 -12.89 -22.32
CA VAL A 11 -14.62 -14.12 -21.57
C VAL A 11 -13.74 -15.03 -22.42
N LEU A 12 -14.01 -15.16 -23.72
CA LEU A 12 -13.15 -15.88 -24.67
C LEU A 12 -11.79 -15.20 -24.83
N PHE A 13 -11.71 -13.87 -24.82
CA PHE A 13 -10.45 -13.14 -24.93
C PHE A 13 -9.59 -13.27 -23.66
N LEU A 14 -10.21 -13.31 -22.47
CA LEU A 14 -9.53 -13.60 -21.21
C LEU A 14 -9.06 -15.06 -21.12
N ALA A 15 -9.86 -16.01 -21.62
CA ALA A 15 -9.46 -17.41 -21.75
C ALA A 15 -8.32 -17.58 -22.78
N PHE A 16 -8.35 -16.82 -23.88
CA PHE A 16 -7.27 -16.83 -24.88
C PHE A 16 -5.98 -16.17 -24.38
N ALA A 17 -6.08 -15.10 -23.58
CA ALA A 17 -4.92 -14.49 -22.92
C ALA A 17 -4.30 -15.44 -21.88
N ALA A 18 -5.11 -16.26 -21.20
CA ALA A 18 -4.63 -17.32 -20.32
C ALA A 18 -3.98 -18.49 -21.10
N CYS A 19 -4.45 -18.78 -22.32
CA CYS A 19 -3.87 -19.81 -23.18
C CYS A 19 -2.68 -19.33 -24.06
N SER A 20 -2.53 -18.03 -24.28
CA SER A 20 -1.46 -17.46 -25.13
C SER A 20 -0.21 -17.04 -24.36
N ALA A 21 -0.25 -17.08 -23.02
CA ALA A 21 0.91 -16.87 -22.16
C ALA A 21 1.84 -18.09 -22.06
N ASN A 22 1.62 -19.14 -22.86
CA ASN A 22 2.34 -20.40 -22.75
C ASN A 22 3.09 -20.83 -24.01
N HIS A 23 3.65 -19.88 -24.77
CA HIS A 23 4.73 -20.21 -25.71
C HIS A 23 5.74 -19.06 -25.84
N HIS A 24 7.01 -19.37 -25.56
CA HIS A 24 8.19 -18.50 -25.44
C HIS A 24 8.48 -17.89 -24.06
N HIS A 25 8.71 -18.77 -23.08
CA HIS A 25 9.75 -18.52 -22.09
C HIS A 25 11.04 -19.21 -22.52
N HIS A 26 12.13 -18.44 -22.67
CA HIS A 26 13.46 -18.96 -22.37
C HIS A 26 13.40 -19.57 -20.97
N ARG A 27 13.50 -20.90 -20.87
CA ARG A 27 13.56 -21.59 -19.58
C ARG A 27 14.86 -21.17 -18.88
N ASP A 28 14.74 -20.48 -17.75
CA ASP A 28 15.84 -20.37 -16.79
C ASP A 28 16.02 -21.77 -16.17
N PRO A 29 17.19 -22.42 -16.33
CA PRO A 29 17.45 -23.78 -15.82
C PRO A 29 17.50 -23.88 -14.28
N SER A 30 17.06 -22.83 -13.56
CA SER A 30 17.05 -22.76 -12.10
C SER A 30 15.66 -22.90 -11.45
N VAL A 31 14.63 -23.27 -12.21
CA VAL A 31 13.27 -23.56 -11.68
C VAL A 31 12.95 -25.04 -11.88
N VAL A 32 12.99 -25.78 -10.75
CA VAL A 32 12.42 -27.10 -10.44
C VAL A 32 12.25 -28.08 -11.62
N GLY A 33 13.13 -29.10 -11.65
CA GLY A 33 13.01 -30.29 -12.49
C GLY A 33 14.06 -30.36 -13.58
N TYR A 34 15.25 -30.87 -13.26
CA TYR A 34 16.21 -31.28 -14.30
C TYR A 34 15.56 -32.38 -15.12
N SER A 35 15.39 -32.15 -16.42
CA SER A 35 14.87 -33.17 -17.32
C SER A 35 15.86 -34.34 -17.40
N GLN A 36 15.38 -35.50 -17.86
CA GLN A 36 16.25 -36.65 -18.08
C GLN A 36 17.35 -36.34 -19.11
N GLU A 37 17.14 -35.36 -19.99
CA GLU A 37 18.12 -34.83 -20.94
C GLU A 37 19.19 -33.95 -20.26
N ASP A 38 18.82 -33.12 -19.28
CA ASP A 38 19.79 -32.30 -18.50
C ASP A 38 20.74 -33.17 -17.68
N LEU A 39 20.23 -34.29 -17.14
CA LEU A 39 21.03 -35.29 -16.44
C LEU A 39 21.89 -36.15 -17.39
N ALA A 40 21.49 -36.26 -18.67
CA ALA A 40 22.22 -37.02 -19.68
C ALA A 40 23.40 -36.25 -20.30
N LEU A 41 23.39 -34.91 -20.26
CA LEU A 41 24.46 -34.04 -20.79
C LEU A 41 25.02 -33.01 -19.76
N PRO A 42 25.62 -33.45 -18.63
CA PRO A 42 26.13 -32.55 -17.59
C PRO A 42 27.20 -31.54 -18.08
N SER A 43 27.94 -31.87 -19.14
CA SER A 43 29.00 -31.03 -19.72
C SER A 43 28.47 -29.72 -20.29
N SER A 44 27.31 -29.75 -20.94
CA SER A 44 26.66 -28.56 -21.49
C SER A 44 26.14 -27.63 -20.38
N LEU A 45 25.56 -28.24 -19.34
CA LEU A 45 25.04 -27.53 -18.18
C LEU A 45 26.16 -26.85 -17.39
N PHE A 46 27.27 -27.56 -17.14
CA PHE A 46 28.45 -27.00 -16.46
C PHE A 46 29.04 -25.80 -17.21
N ARG A 47 29.09 -25.85 -18.55
CA ARG A 47 29.55 -24.72 -19.37
C ARG A 47 28.64 -23.52 -19.21
N SER A 48 27.32 -23.71 -19.31
CA SER A 48 26.34 -22.61 -19.16
C SER A 48 26.37 -22.00 -17.75
N TRP A 49 26.47 -22.85 -16.72
CA TRP A 49 26.57 -22.45 -15.32
C TRP A 49 27.86 -21.68 -15.05
N SER A 50 29.01 -22.14 -15.57
CA SER A 50 30.30 -21.47 -15.40
C SER A 50 30.27 -20.04 -15.97
N VAL A 51 29.65 -19.85 -17.15
CA VAL A 51 29.47 -18.52 -17.75
C VAL A 51 28.55 -17.65 -16.90
N LYS A 52 27.41 -18.20 -16.44
CA LYS A 52 26.43 -17.47 -15.61
C LYS A 52 27.03 -16.97 -14.30
N HIS A 53 27.92 -17.75 -13.70
CA HIS A 53 28.56 -17.43 -12.41
C HIS A 53 29.95 -16.81 -12.56
N GLY A 54 30.40 -16.49 -13.78
CA GLY A 54 31.69 -15.85 -14.04
C GLY A 54 32.90 -16.69 -13.59
N LYS A 55 32.80 -18.02 -13.65
CA LYS A 55 33.84 -18.93 -13.18
C LYS A 55 35.00 -19.00 -14.16
N LEU A 56 36.21 -18.75 -13.64
CA LEU A 56 37.48 -18.90 -14.34
C LEU A 56 38.33 -19.90 -13.55
N TYR A 57 38.96 -20.83 -14.25
CA TYR A 57 39.82 -21.87 -13.67
C TYR A 57 41.24 -21.67 -14.17
N ALA A 58 42.23 -21.85 -13.30
CA ALA A 58 43.64 -21.59 -13.59
C ALA A 58 44.23 -22.60 -14.57
N SER A 59 43.74 -23.85 -14.54
CA SER A 59 44.22 -24.91 -15.43
C SER A 59 43.10 -25.83 -15.95
N PRO A 60 43.32 -26.56 -17.06
CA PRO A 60 42.40 -27.59 -17.53
C PRO A 60 42.14 -28.70 -16.50
N GLU A 61 43.15 -29.04 -15.69
CA GLU A 61 43.05 -30.06 -14.64
C GLU A 61 42.11 -29.60 -13.53
N GLU A 62 42.25 -28.35 -13.05
CA GLU A 62 41.31 -27.77 -12.08
C GLU A 62 39.89 -27.76 -12.65
N LYS A 63 39.73 -27.35 -13.91
CA LYS A 63 38.41 -27.34 -14.56
C LYS A 63 37.77 -28.72 -14.63
N LEU A 64 38.57 -29.77 -14.83
CA LEU A 64 38.09 -31.16 -14.85
C LEU A 64 37.68 -31.62 -13.44
N GLU A 65 38.46 -31.30 -12.42
CA GLU A 65 38.12 -31.58 -11.02
C GLU A 65 36.81 -30.87 -10.61
N ARG A 66 36.71 -29.57 -10.89
CA ARG A 66 35.52 -28.75 -10.63
C ARG A 66 34.29 -29.27 -11.36
N TYR A 67 34.45 -29.82 -12.57
CA TYR A 67 33.39 -30.47 -13.31
C TYR A 67 32.89 -31.76 -12.65
N GLU A 68 33.79 -32.59 -12.11
CA GLU A 68 33.38 -33.82 -11.41
C GLU A 68 32.67 -33.50 -10.08
N ILE A 69 33.14 -32.48 -9.34
CA ILE A 69 32.43 -31.97 -8.15
C ILE A 69 31.04 -31.45 -8.53
N PHE A 70 30.94 -30.69 -9.61
CA PHE A 70 29.67 -30.18 -10.13
C PHE A 70 28.68 -31.31 -10.44
N LYS A 71 29.13 -32.39 -11.08
CA LYS A 71 28.28 -33.57 -11.35
C LYS A 71 27.78 -34.22 -10.06
N GLN A 72 28.67 -34.40 -9.07
CA GLN A 72 28.28 -34.98 -7.78
C GLN A 72 27.24 -34.10 -7.06
N ASN A 73 27.38 -32.79 -7.12
CA ASN A 73 26.43 -31.84 -6.51
C ASN A 73 25.10 -31.80 -7.29
N LEU A 74 25.14 -31.83 -8.62
CA LEU A 74 23.93 -31.91 -9.46
C LEU A 74 23.09 -33.15 -9.13
N MET A 75 23.75 -34.31 -8.95
CA MET A 75 23.05 -35.55 -8.57
C MET A 75 22.40 -35.46 -7.20
N HIS A 76 23.08 -34.85 -6.20
CA HIS A 76 22.52 -34.60 -4.88
C HIS A 76 21.28 -33.69 -4.93
N ILE A 77 21.37 -32.59 -5.69
CA ILE A 77 20.27 -31.64 -5.88
C ILE A 77 19.08 -32.36 -6.53
N ALA A 78 19.32 -33.11 -7.61
CA ALA A 78 18.26 -33.81 -8.34
C ALA A 78 17.56 -34.86 -7.45
N GLU A 79 18.32 -35.64 -6.67
CA GLU A 79 17.77 -36.66 -5.79
C GLU A 79 16.99 -36.07 -4.61
N THR A 80 17.48 -34.97 -4.03
CA THR A 80 16.80 -34.29 -2.92
C THR A 80 15.50 -33.64 -3.38
N ASN A 81 15.51 -32.98 -4.54
CA ASN A 81 14.32 -32.35 -5.12
C ASN A 81 13.23 -33.36 -5.53
N ARG A 82 13.56 -34.65 -5.70
CA ARG A 82 12.57 -35.72 -5.90
C ARG A 82 11.84 -36.12 -4.62
N LYS A 83 12.50 -35.96 -3.47
CA LYS A 83 12.00 -36.41 -2.15
C LYS A 83 11.30 -35.31 -1.37
N ASN A 84 11.75 -34.05 -1.54
CA ASN A 84 11.30 -32.96 -0.71
C ASN A 84 10.21 -32.11 -1.37
N GLY A 85 9.18 -31.74 -0.60
CA GLY A 85 8.10 -30.83 -1.01
C GLY A 85 8.04 -29.49 -0.26
N SER A 86 8.84 -29.28 0.79
CA SER A 86 8.85 -28.04 1.60
C SER A 86 9.86 -27.01 1.09
N TYR A 87 11.03 -27.47 0.64
CA TYR A 87 12.09 -26.67 0.01
C TYR A 87 12.68 -27.38 -1.20
N TRP A 88 13.38 -26.61 -2.03
CA TRP A 88 14.14 -27.13 -3.16
C TRP A 88 15.55 -26.56 -3.21
N LEU A 89 16.45 -27.39 -3.71
CA LEU A 89 17.85 -27.09 -3.96
C LEU A 89 18.04 -26.63 -5.40
N GLY A 90 19.15 -25.96 -5.68
CA GLY A 90 19.50 -25.54 -7.04
C GLY A 90 20.99 -25.29 -7.23
N LEU A 91 21.41 -25.29 -8.50
CA LEU A 91 22.76 -24.94 -8.90
C LEU A 91 23.02 -23.44 -8.64
N ASN A 92 23.54 -23.13 -7.46
CA ASN A 92 23.99 -21.79 -7.08
C ASN A 92 25.50 -21.63 -7.34
N GLN A 93 26.11 -20.56 -6.82
CA GLN A 93 27.53 -20.24 -7.03
C GLN A 93 28.52 -21.25 -6.42
N PHE A 94 28.05 -22.15 -5.56
CA PHE A 94 28.84 -23.17 -4.88
C PHE A 94 28.78 -24.55 -5.56
N ALA A 95 28.15 -24.65 -6.75
CA ALA A 95 27.95 -25.95 -7.40
C ALA A 95 29.26 -26.67 -7.77
N ASP A 96 30.37 -25.95 -7.99
CA ASP A 96 31.72 -26.49 -8.24
C ASP A 96 32.58 -26.65 -6.98
N VAL A 97 32.01 -26.41 -5.79
CA VAL A 97 32.73 -26.46 -4.50
C VAL A 97 32.42 -27.77 -3.80
N ALA A 98 33.47 -28.47 -3.37
CA ALA A 98 33.31 -29.70 -2.59
C ALA A 98 32.73 -29.37 -1.21
N HIS A 99 32.01 -30.32 -0.60
CA HIS A 99 31.32 -30.03 0.66
C HIS A 99 32.27 -29.68 1.82
N GLU A 100 33.43 -30.35 1.92
CA GLU A 100 34.44 -30.03 2.93
C GLU A 100 35.15 -28.69 2.66
N GLU A 101 35.40 -28.37 1.38
CA GLU A 101 35.94 -27.05 0.98
C GLU A 101 34.96 -25.93 1.36
N PHE A 102 33.65 -26.18 1.19
CA PHE A 102 32.61 -25.25 1.57
C PHE A 102 32.61 -24.99 3.08
N LYS A 103 32.65 -26.04 3.90
CA LYS A 103 32.71 -25.90 5.36
C LYS A 103 33.93 -25.13 5.82
N ALA A 104 35.09 -25.40 5.21
CA ALA A 104 36.34 -24.76 5.59
C ALA A 104 36.42 -23.27 5.21
N SER A 105 35.70 -22.83 4.17
CA SER A 105 35.88 -21.49 3.59
C SER A 105 34.74 -20.50 3.87
N TYR A 106 33.52 -20.97 4.15
CA TYR A 106 32.32 -20.11 4.22
C TYR A 106 31.63 -20.10 5.59
N LEU A 107 32.09 -20.95 6.51
CA LEU A 107 31.62 -21.03 7.90
C LEU A 107 32.65 -20.33 8.80
N GLY A 108 32.21 -19.82 9.95
CA GLY A 108 33.09 -19.01 10.80
C GLY A 108 32.56 -18.65 12.18
N LEU A 109 31.40 -19.16 12.59
CA LEU A 109 30.95 -19.01 13.96
C LEU A 109 31.71 -20.02 14.82
N LYS A 110 32.44 -19.52 15.83
CA LYS A 110 33.12 -20.35 16.82
C LYS A 110 32.51 -20.09 18.17
N ARG A 111 31.96 -21.10 18.84
CA ARG A 111 31.45 -20.94 20.20
C ARG A 111 32.61 -20.58 21.13
N ALA A 112 32.63 -19.36 21.65
CA ALA A 112 33.67 -18.92 22.56
C ALA A 112 33.74 -19.86 23.77
N LEU A 113 34.94 -20.40 24.04
CA LEU A 113 35.24 -20.98 25.35
C LEU A 113 35.22 -19.81 26.36
N PRO A 114 34.57 -19.96 27.53
CA PRO A 114 34.53 -18.87 28.50
C PRO A 114 35.96 -18.49 28.91
N ARG A 115 36.45 -17.34 28.43
CA ARG A 115 37.72 -16.76 28.89
C ARG A 115 37.53 -16.28 30.32
N ALA A 116 38.41 -16.74 31.22
CA ALA A 116 38.52 -16.19 32.56
C ALA A 116 38.81 -14.68 32.45
N GLY A 117 37.87 -13.85 32.91
CA GLY A 117 38.04 -12.39 32.96
C GLY A 117 37.36 -11.57 31.86
N ALA A 118 36.57 -12.16 30.96
CA ALA A 118 35.67 -11.35 30.12
C ALA A 118 34.68 -10.60 31.02
N PRO A 119 34.39 -9.30 30.79
CA PRO A 119 33.41 -8.58 31.58
C PRO A 119 32.08 -9.31 31.45
N GLN A 120 31.65 -9.98 32.52
CA GLN A 120 30.29 -10.45 32.63
C GLN A 120 29.41 -9.21 32.82
N THR A 121 29.10 -8.53 31.73
CA THR A 121 27.87 -7.76 31.62
C THR A 121 26.65 -8.69 31.50
N ARG A 122 26.72 -9.92 32.06
CA ARG A 122 25.55 -10.64 32.61
C ARG A 122 25.05 -9.84 33.81
N THR A 123 24.57 -8.62 33.59
CA THR A 123 23.61 -8.08 34.53
C THR A 123 22.37 -8.98 34.39
N PRO A 124 21.93 -9.65 35.45
CA PRO A 124 20.71 -10.47 35.42
C PRO A 124 19.52 -9.52 35.37
N THR A 125 19.37 -8.82 34.24
CA THR A 125 18.15 -8.10 33.91
C THR A 125 17.23 -9.09 33.23
N ALA A 126 15.97 -9.14 33.66
CA ALA A 126 14.98 -10.00 33.04
C ALA A 126 14.90 -9.67 31.55
N PHE A 127 14.86 -10.71 30.69
CA PHE A 127 14.72 -10.57 29.23
C PHE A 127 13.73 -9.46 28.89
N ARG A 128 14.17 -8.41 28.20
CA ARG A 128 13.42 -7.15 28.02
C ARG A 128 12.03 -7.38 27.43
N TYR A 129 11.93 -8.35 26.54
CA TYR A 129 10.69 -8.70 25.85
C TYR A 129 9.92 -9.84 26.54
N ALA A 130 10.29 -10.26 27.76
CA ALA A 130 9.61 -11.33 28.50
C ALA A 130 8.11 -11.05 28.68
N ALA A 131 7.77 -9.80 29.03
CA ALA A 131 6.39 -9.33 29.21
C ALA A 131 5.71 -8.88 27.91
N ALA A 132 6.33 -9.06 26.74
CA ALA A 132 5.67 -8.79 25.46
C ALA A 132 4.44 -9.71 25.32
N GLY A 133 3.30 -9.09 24.99
CA GLY A 133 1.99 -9.73 24.92
C GLY A 133 1.78 -10.54 23.64
N SER A 134 0.64 -10.35 22.97
CA SER A 134 0.35 -11.01 21.69
C SER A 134 1.35 -10.58 20.61
N LEU A 135 1.98 -11.54 19.95
CA LEU A 135 2.90 -11.27 18.84
C LEU A 135 2.10 -11.10 17.52
N PRO A 136 2.54 -10.22 16.60
CA PRO A 136 1.99 -10.15 15.25
C PRO A 136 2.02 -11.52 14.56
N TRP A 137 1.09 -11.81 13.64
CA TRP A 137 1.11 -13.09 12.90
C TRP A 137 2.34 -13.23 11.99
N SER A 138 2.84 -12.11 11.46
CA SER A 138 4.04 -12.07 10.64
C SER A 138 4.77 -10.74 10.80
N VAL A 139 6.09 -10.79 10.77
CA VAL A 139 6.97 -9.63 10.81
C VAL A 139 7.98 -9.75 9.68
N ASP A 140 8.27 -8.65 9.00
CA ASP A 140 9.34 -8.59 8.02
C ASP A 140 9.94 -7.17 7.98
N TRP A 141 11.12 -7.04 8.57
CA TRP A 141 11.83 -5.77 8.73
C TRP A 141 12.28 -5.17 7.40
N ARG A 142 12.29 -5.95 6.30
CA ARG A 142 12.61 -5.45 4.96
C ARG A 142 11.56 -4.46 4.48
N TYR A 143 10.28 -4.76 4.69
CA TYR A 143 9.18 -3.84 4.33
C TYR A 143 9.11 -2.60 5.22
N LYS A 144 9.73 -2.65 6.41
CA LYS A 144 9.89 -1.50 7.31
C LYS A 144 11.16 -0.68 7.03
N GLY A 145 11.92 -1.04 6.00
CA GLY A 145 13.14 -0.35 5.61
C GLY A 145 14.30 -0.51 6.60
N ALA A 146 14.25 -1.50 7.50
CA ALA A 146 15.25 -1.74 8.55
C ALA A 146 16.25 -2.84 8.19
N VAL A 147 16.44 -3.12 6.90
CA VAL A 147 17.36 -4.16 6.42
C VAL A 147 18.07 -3.65 5.17
N THR A 148 19.40 -3.60 5.21
CA THR A 148 20.26 -3.25 4.05
C THR A 148 20.26 -4.37 3.00
N PRO A 149 20.70 -4.10 1.76
CA PRO A 149 20.90 -5.15 0.75
C PRO A 149 21.78 -6.31 1.26
N VAL A 150 21.57 -7.51 0.70
CA VAL A 150 22.42 -8.67 1.01
C VAL A 150 23.85 -8.43 0.52
N LYS A 151 24.81 -8.63 1.42
CA LYS A 151 26.26 -8.54 1.19
C LYS A 151 26.89 -9.93 0.97
N ASN A 152 28.18 -9.97 0.70
CA ASN A 152 28.93 -11.21 0.45
C ASN A 152 30.24 -11.24 1.25
N GLN A 153 30.37 -12.18 2.20
CA GLN A 153 31.54 -12.35 3.05
C GLN A 153 32.76 -12.94 2.33
N GLY A 154 32.57 -13.50 1.12
CA GLY A 154 33.65 -14.19 0.42
C GLY A 154 34.10 -15.47 1.14
N LYS A 155 35.41 -15.75 1.11
CA LYS A 155 36.03 -16.93 1.75
C LYS A 155 36.57 -16.64 3.17
N CYS A 156 36.09 -15.57 3.78
CA CYS A 156 36.46 -15.17 5.14
C CYS A 156 35.39 -15.66 6.12
N GLY A 157 35.79 -16.21 7.27
CA GLY A 157 34.90 -16.66 8.34
C GLY A 157 34.22 -15.52 9.13
N SER A 158 33.93 -14.39 8.50
CA SER A 158 33.42 -13.15 9.10
C SER A 158 31.90 -13.10 9.32
N CYS A 159 31.20 -14.24 9.23
CA CYS A 159 29.74 -14.29 9.38
C CYS A 159 29.23 -13.66 10.69
N TRP A 160 30.00 -13.76 11.77
CA TRP A 160 29.74 -13.14 13.07
C TRP A 160 29.68 -11.61 12.97
N ALA A 161 30.58 -11.00 12.19
CA ALA A 161 30.60 -9.57 11.92
C ALA A 161 29.38 -9.15 11.08
N PHE A 162 29.09 -9.86 9.99
CA PHE A 162 27.92 -9.61 9.14
C PHE A 162 26.60 -9.70 9.89
N SER A 163 26.45 -10.73 10.73
CA SER A 163 25.24 -10.92 11.54
C SER A 163 25.04 -9.79 12.54
N SER A 164 26.11 -9.37 13.21
CA SER A 164 26.10 -8.30 14.22
C SER A 164 25.82 -6.94 13.58
N VAL A 165 26.52 -6.62 12.50
CA VAL A 165 26.33 -5.37 11.74
C VAL A 165 24.89 -5.25 11.27
N ALA A 166 24.33 -6.28 10.63
CA ALA A 166 22.95 -6.22 10.13
C ALA A 166 21.91 -6.02 11.26
N ALA A 167 22.15 -6.53 12.47
CA ALA A 167 21.29 -6.24 13.62
C ALA A 167 21.43 -4.78 14.10
N VAL A 168 22.64 -4.22 14.07
CA VAL A 168 22.92 -2.81 14.44
C VAL A 168 22.33 -1.83 13.42
N GLU A 169 22.46 -2.13 12.13
CA GLU A 169 21.81 -1.37 11.04
C GLU A 169 20.29 -1.32 11.25
N GLY A 170 19.70 -2.48 11.59
CA GLY A 170 18.28 -2.62 11.86
C GLY A 170 17.82 -1.77 13.05
N ILE A 171 18.45 -1.92 14.22
CA ILE A 171 18.07 -1.12 15.39
C ILE A 171 18.35 0.38 15.18
N ASN A 172 19.39 0.74 14.43
CA ASN A 172 19.66 2.13 14.11
C ASN A 172 18.53 2.73 13.26
N GLN A 173 18.05 2.01 12.25
CA GLN A 173 16.88 2.46 11.49
C GLN A 173 15.63 2.57 12.36
N ILE A 174 15.37 1.57 13.20
CA ILE A 174 14.18 1.55 14.07
C ILE A 174 14.17 2.75 15.02
N VAL A 175 15.31 3.10 15.59
CA VAL A 175 15.43 4.16 16.60
C VAL A 175 15.57 5.55 15.99
N THR A 176 16.31 5.69 14.88
CA THR A 176 16.68 7.00 14.30
C THR A 176 15.91 7.35 13.02
N GLY A 177 15.25 6.38 12.39
CA GLY A 177 14.64 6.56 11.08
C GLY A 177 15.64 6.69 9.92
N LYS A 178 16.95 6.45 10.17
CA LYS A 178 17.99 6.38 9.15
C LYS A 178 18.60 4.97 9.05
N LEU A 179 18.44 4.33 7.89
CA LEU A 179 19.17 3.12 7.53
C LEU A 179 20.55 3.52 6.99
N VAL A 180 21.61 3.05 7.64
CA VAL A 180 23.00 3.29 7.25
C VAL A 180 23.66 1.93 7.04
N SER A 181 24.37 1.74 5.93
CA SER A 181 25.18 0.53 5.71
C SER A 181 26.47 0.66 6.52
N LEU A 182 26.75 -0.28 7.41
CA LEU A 182 27.91 -0.22 8.32
C LEU A 182 29.00 -1.20 7.89
N SER A 183 30.23 -0.96 8.33
CA SER A 183 31.42 -1.73 7.92
C SER A 183 31.60 -3.02 8.70
N GLU A 184 31.51 -4.17 8.05
CA GLU A 184 31.98 -5.43 8.67
C GLU A 184 33.51 -5.50 8.75
N GLN A 185 34.22 -4.80 7.85
CA GLN A 185 35.67 -4.82 7.80
C GLN A 185 36.30 -4.23 9.06
N GLU A 186 35.71 -3.19 9.63
CA GLU A 186 36.20 -2.61 10.88
C GLU A 186 36.20 -3.65 12.01
N LEU A 187 35.19 -4.50 12.09
CA LEU A 187 35.18 -5.59 13.08
C LEU A 187 36.26 -6.63 12.78
N VAL A 188 36.40 -7.02 11.51
CA VAL A 188 37.42 -8.01 11.09
C VAL A 188 38.84 -7.52 11.39
N ASP A 189 39.13 -6.24 11.15
CA ASP A 189 40.47 -5.67 11.30
C ASP A 189 40.78 -5.24 12.75
N CYS A 190 39.76 -4.76 13.49
CA CYS A 190 39.98 -4.09 14.77
C CYS A 190 39.53 -4.89 16.00
N ASP A 191 38.62 -5.85 15.88
CA ASP A 191 38.21 -6.70 17.01
C ASP A 191 39.13 -7.93 17.16
N THR A 192 40.42 -7.67 17.26
CA THR A 192 41.46 -8.72 17.35
C THR A 192 41.71 -9.20 18.79
N THR A 193 41.17 -8.47 19.78
CA THR A 193 41.33 -8.82 21.20
C THR A 193 40.24 -9.76 21.71
N LEU A 194 39.01 -9.64 21.18
CA LEU A 194 37.88 -10.45 21.60
C LEU A 194 37.62 -11.58 20.59
N ASP A 195 37.56 -11.24 19.30
CA ASP A 195 37.35 -12.18 18.19
C ASP A 195 38.64 -12.41 17.35
N HIS A 196 38.53 -13.21 16.29
CA HIS A 196 39.66 -13.69 15.48
C HIS A 196 39.46 -13.45 13.98
N GLY A 197 38.91 -12.29 13.60
CA GLY A 197 38.84 -11.87 12.19
C GLY A 197 38.17 -12.90 11.27
N CYS A 198 38.91 -13.34 10.24
CA CYS A 198 38.48 -14.37 9.30
C CYS A 198 38.58 -15.80 9.85
N GLU A 199 39.30 -16.03 10.96
CA GLU A 199 39.27 -17.30 11.67
C GLU A 199 37.98 -17.49 12.48
N GLY A 200 37.15 -16.46 12.61
CA GLY A 200 35.83 -16.54 13.22
C GLY A 200 35.69 -15.78 14.53
N GLY A 201 34.46 -15.75 15.04
CA GLY A 201 34.11 -14.93 16.20
C GLY A 201 32.67 -15.15 16.66
N THR A 202 32.19 -14.29 17.56
CA THR A 202 30.84 -14.33 18.14
C THR A 202 30.16 -12.97 18.12
N MET A 203 28.83 -12.95 18.01
CA MET A 203 28.08 -11.70 17.86
C MET A 203 28.12 -10.81 19.11
N ASP A 204 28.16 -11.41 20.31
CA ASP A 204 28.19 -10.68 21.57
C ASP A 204 29.49 -9.92 21.77
N LEU A 205 30.62 -10.53 21.38
CA LEU A 205 31.93 -9.89 21.45
C LEU A 205 32.03 -8.74 20.45
N ALA A 206 31.48 -8.90 19.25
CA ALA A 206 31.33 -7.80 18.30
C ALA A 206 30.50 -6.63 18.87
N PHE A 207 29.37 -6.91 19.54
CA PHE A 207 28.58 -5.86 20.20
C PHE A 207 29.36 -5.19 21.35
N ALA A 208 30.10 -5.97 22.15
CA ALA A 208 30.96 -5.45 23.21
C ALA A 208 32.07 -4.54 22.64
N TYR A 209 32.69 -4.94 21.53
CA TYR A 209 33.66 -4.13 20.81
C TYR A 209 33.04 -2.80 20.35
N MET A 210 31.89 -2.83 19.67
CA MET A 210 31.21 -1.62 19.19
C MET A 210 30.86 -0.63 20.32
N MET A 211 30.59 -1.12 21.52
CA MET A 211 30.40 -0.26 22.69
C MET A 211 31.70 0.38 23.17
N GLY A 212 32.78 -0.41 23.30
CA GLY A 212 34.09 0.07 23.76
C GLY A 212 34.77 0.99 22.76
N SER A 213 34.52 0.78 21.46
CA SER A 213 35.07 1.54 20.35
C SER A 213 34.35 2.88 20.13
N GLN A 214 33.30 3.21 20.89
CA GLN A 214 32.44 4.38 20.63
C GLN A 214 31.71 4.31 19.27
N GLY A 215 31.39 3.10 18.81
CA GLY A 215 30.58 2.84 17.61
C GLY A 215 31.35 2.26 16.43
N ILE A 216 30.64 2.13 15.31
CA ILE A 216 31.11 1.52 14.06
C ILE A 216 30.88 2.44 12.86
N HIS A 217 31.82 2.45 11.91
CA HIS A 217 31.81 3.30 10.73
C HIS A 217 30.84 2.80 9.65
N ALA A 218 30.45 3.71 8.76
CA ALA A 218 29.74 3.35 7.54
C ALA A 218 30.61 2.49 6.61
N GLU A 219 29.96 1.63 5.81
CA GLU A 219 30.61 0.81 4.78
C GLU A 219 31.42 1.67 3.80
N ASP A 220 30.90 2.83 3.41
CA ASP A 220 31.57 3.74 2.47
C ASP A 220 32.87 4.34 3.05
N ASP A 221 32.95 4.49 4.37
CA ASP A 221 34.12 5.01 5.07
C ASP A 221 35.17 3.91 5.32
N TYR A 222 34.74 2.65 5.46
CA TYR A 222 35.61 1.48 5.67
C TYR A 222 35.10 0.25 4.88
N PRO A 223 35.41 0.15 3.58
CA PRO A 223 34.84 -0.90 2.71
C PRO A 223 35.35 -2.31 3.01
N TYR A 224 34.50 -3.32 2.75
CA TYR A 224 34.84 -4.74 2.89
C TYR A 224 35.83 -5.26 1.84
N LEU A 225 36.91 -5.88 2.30
CA LEU A 225 38.03 -6.40 1.49
C LEU A 225 38.00 -7.93 1.32
N MET A 226 37.17 -8.65 2.08
CA MET A 226 37.07 -10.12 2.07
C MET A 226 38.33 -10.85 2.59
N GLU A 227 39.22 -10.13 3.27
CA GLU A 227 40.43 -10.62 3.93
C GLU A 227 40.74 -9.76 5.16
N GLU A 228 41.65 -10.22 6.03
CA GLU A 228 42.09 -9.44 7.20
C GLU A 228 43.04 -8.33 6.76
N GLY A 229 42.77 -7.11 7.23
CA GLY A 229 43.62 -5.94 7.08
C GLY A 229 44.19 -5.45 8.40
N TYR A 230 44.78 -4.27 8.37
CA TYR A 230 45.25 -3.57 9.57
C TYR A 230 44.18 -2.60 10.05
N CYS A 231 43.90 -2.60 11.36
CA CYS A 231 42.96 -1.66 11.96
C CYS A 231 43.37 -0.20 11.68
N LYS A 232 42.53 0.52 10.93
CA LYS A 232 42.75 1.94 10.60
C LYS A 232 42.37 2.84 11.77
N GLU A 233 43.12 3.94 11.95
CA GLU A 233 42.77 4.97 12.93
C GLU A 233 41.43 5.63 12.58
N LYS A 234 40.65 5.95 13.63
CA LYS A 234 39.33 6.57 13.47
C LYS A 234 39.46 7.98 12.91
N GLN A 235 38.81 8.25 11.79
CA GLN A 235 38.79 9.58 11.22
C GLN A 235 37.81 10.49 12.00
N PRO A 236 38.21 11.72 12.36
CA PRO A 236 37.40 12.62 13.20
C PRO A 236 36.09 13.12 12.54
N GLN A 237 35.87 12.83 11.25
CA GLN A 237 34.68 13.22 10.49
C GLN A 237 33.81 12.04 10.01
N ALA A 238 34.13 10.80 10.41
CA ALA A 238 33.41 9.65 9.90
C ALA A 238 32.00 9.49 10.49
N ASN A 239 31.09 8.92 9.68
CA ASN A 239 29.72 8.65 10.12
C ASN A 239 29.69 7.37 10.98
N VAL A 240 29.64 7.55 12.30
CA VAL A 240 29.67 6.44 13.25
C VAL A 240 28.28 6.15 13.85
N VAL A 241 27.91 4.88 13.94
CA VAL A 241 26.70 4.40 14.63
C VAL A 241 27.07 3.77 15.96
N THR A 242 26.42 4.23 17.03
CA THR A 242 26.63 3.73 18.40
C THR A 242 25.49 2.86 18.90
N ILE A 243 25.80 1.91 19.78
CA ILE A 243 24.83 1.14 20.56
C ILE A 243 25.08 1.38 22.06
N THR A 244 24.05 1.19 22.87
CA THR A 244 24.06 1.44 24.32
C THR A 244 24.15 0.15 25.16
N GLY A 245 24.03 -1.01 24.53
CA GLY A 245 24.01 -2.32 25.17
C GLY A 245 23.79 -3.43 24.15
N TYR A 246 23.78 -4.67 24.61
CA TYR A 246 23.25 -5.84 23.90
C TYR A 246 22.65 -6.80 24.92
N GLU A 247 21.80 -7.72 24.46
CA GLU A 247 21.10 -8.67 25.32
C GLU A 247 20.91 -10.00 24.60
N ASP A 248 21.00 -11.09 25.36
CA ASP A 248 20.78 -12.45 24.86
C ASP A 248 19.30 -12.81 24.91
N VAL A 249 18.85 -13.51 23.88
CA VAL A 249 17.54 -14.15 23.89
C VAL A 249 17.65 -15.45 24.71
N PRO A 250 16.68 -15.74 25.60
CA PRO A 250 16.62 -17.02 26.30
C PRO A 250 16.78 -18.22 25.35
N GLU A 251 17.79 -19.04 25.61
CA GLU A 251 18.12 -20.21 24.80
C GLU A 251 16.96 -21.21 24.73
N ASN A 252 16.87 -21.93 23.63
CA ASN A 252 15.92 -23.02 23.38
C ASN A 252 14.44 -22.61 23.53
N SER A 253 14.14 -21.35 23.19
CA SER A 253 12.81 -20.76 23.33
C SER A 253 12.36 -20.06 22.06
N GLU A 254 11.59 -20.78 21.22
CA GLU A 254 10.97 -20.23 20.01
C GLU A 254 10.24 -18.92 20.31
N ILE A 255 9.41 -18.91 21.35
CA ILE A 255 8.61 -17.74 21.73
C ILE A 255 9.49 -16.54 22.13
N SER A 256 10.64 -16.77 22.76
CA SER A 256 11.54 -15.69 23.17
C SER A 256 12.23 -15.07 21.95
N LEU A 257 12.64 -15.89 20.98
CA LEU A 257 13.18 -15.39 19.72
C LEU A 257 12.13 -14.59 18.95
N LEU A 258 10.90 -15.10 18.84
CA LEU A 258 9.81 -14.38 18.16
C LEU A 258 9.47 -13.06 18.87
N LYS A 259 9.51 -13.02 20.20
CA LYS A 259 9.34 -11.79 21.00
C LYS A 259 10.40 -10.74 20.68
N ALA A 260 11.67 -11.13 20.62
CA ALA A 260 12.75 -10.22 20.23
C ALA A 260 12.60 -9.77 18.76
N LEU A 261 12.32 -10.73 17.87
CA LEU A 261 12.20 -10.49 16.43
C LEU A 261 11.00 -9.62 16.05
N ALA A 262 9.95 -9.60 16.86
CA ALA A 262 8.83 -8.67 16.71
C ALA A 262 9.23 -7.20 16.93
N HIS A 263 10.32 -6.94 17.64
CA HIS A 263 10.76 -5.58 17.99
C HIS A 263 11.97 -5.10 17.19
N GLN A 264 12.83 -6.01 16.72
CA GLN A 264 14.02 -5.67 15.92
C GLN A 264 14.62 -6.90 15.22
N PRO A 265 15.48 -6.74 14.21
CA PRO A 265 16.33 -7.83 13.73
C PRO A 265 17.24 -8.39 14.83
N VAL A 266 17.46 -9.71 14.82
CA VAL A 266 18.20 -10.45 15.85
C VAL A 266 19.33 -11.23 15.20
N SER A 267 20.52 -11.19 15.78
CA SER A 267 21.65 -12.01 15.35
C SER A 267 21.50 -13.43 15.88
N VAL A 268 21.65 -14.44 15.03
CA VAL A 268 21.37 -15.84 15.37
C VAL A 268 22.45 -16.76 14.79
N GLY A 269 22.99 -17.64 15.64
CA GLY A 269 23.84 -18.74 15.21
C GLY A 269 23.02 -19.94 14.73
N ILE A 270 23.47 -20.59 13.66
CA ILE A 270 22.87 -21.80 13.09
C ILE A 270 23.95 -22.80 12.68
N ALA A 271 23.55 -24.06 12.50
CA ALA A 271 24.33 -25.08 11.80
C ALA A 271 24.03 -25.02 10.28
N ALA A 272 24.86 -24.31 9.52
CA ALA A 272 24.74 -24.13 8.08
C ALA A 272 25.63 -25.09 7.27
N GLY A 273 26.43 -25.93 7.93
CA GLY A 273 27.35 -26.87 7.28
C GLY A 273 26.71 -28.09 6.61
N SER A 274 25.38 -28.18 6.48
CA SER A 274 24.74 -29.29 5.77
C SER A 274 24.77 -29.10 4.25
N ARG A 275 24.85 -30.21 3.50
CA ARG A 275 24.88 -30.18 2.03
C ARG A 275 23.61 -29.60 1.43
N ASP A 276 22.47 -29.79 2.07
CA ASP A 276 21.20 -29.20 1.64
C ASP A 276 21.19 -27.68 1.84
N PHE A 277 21.75 -27.19 2.95
CA PHE A 277 21.84 -25.76 3.20
C PHE A 277 22.79 -25.06 2.21
N GLN A 278 23.91 -25.70 1.87
CA GLN A 278 24.84 -25.23 0.83
C GLN A 278 24.13 -24.95 -0.51
N PHE A 279 23.19 -25.80 -0.91
CA PHE A 279 22.48 -25.70 -2.20
C PHE A 279 21.06 -25.17 -2.11
N TYR A 280 20.65 -24.63 -0.95
CA TYR A 280 19.31 -24.09 -0.79
C TYR A 280 19.01 -23.01 -1.84
N ARG A 281 17.83 -23.11 -2.46
CA ARG A 281 17.36 -22.19 -3.51
C ARG A 281 16.04 -21.52 -3.15
N GLY A 282 15.12 -22.22 -2.49
CA GLY A 282 13.86 -21.64 -2.07
C GLY A 282 12.95 -22.61 -1.33
N GLY A 283 11.86 -22.07 -0.78
CA GLY A 283 10.89 -22.79 0.04
C GLY A 283 11.20 -22.72 1.54
N VAL A 284 10.43 -23.43 2.36
CA VAL A 284 10.61 -23.45 3.81
C VAL A 284 11.54 -24.60 4.18
N PHE A 285 12.77 -24.27 4.55
CA PHE A 285 13.82 -25.22 4.87
C PHE A 285 13.50 -26.00 6.15
N ASP A 286 13.40 -27.32 6.02
CA ASP A 286 13.25 -28.27 7.12
C ASP A 286 14.18 -29.48 6.98
N GLY A 287 15.30 -29.28 6.27
CA GLY A 287 16.30 -30.31 6.00
C GLY A 287 17.06 -30.73 7.25
N ALA A 288 17.77 -31.86 7.14
CA ALA A 288 18.63 -32.35 8.21
C ALA A 288 19.81 -31.39 8.44
N CYS A 289 19.98 -30.96 9.69
CA CYS A 289 21.06 -30.10 10.15
C CYS A 289 21.61 -30.65 11.48
N SER A 290 22.88 -30.32 11.76
CA SER A 290 23.43 -30.43 13.11
C SER A 290 22.78 -29.40 14.05
N VAL A 291 23.08 -29.49 15.34
CA VAL A 291 22.84 -28.43 16.34
C VAL A 291 24.15 -27.78 16.80
N GLU A 292 25.29 -28.25 16.29
CA GLU A 292 26.59 -27.59 16.45
C GLU A 292 26.67 -26.38 15.50
N LEU A 293 26.62 -25.18 16.08
CA LEU A 293 26.55 -23.94 15.33
C LEU A 293 27.91 -23.61 14.70
N ASP A 294 27.91 -23.33 13.40
CA ASP A 294 29.11 -23.08 12.60
C ASP A 294 29.00 -21.80 11.75
N HIS A 295 27.82 -21.16 11.73
CA HIS A 295 27.55 -19.97 10.94
C HIS A 295 26.58 -19.01 11.64
N ALA A 296 26.67 -17.70 11.35
CA ALA A 296 25.80 -16.68 11.92
C ALA A 296 25.01 -15.93 10.83
N LEU A 297 23.70 -15.81 11.02
CA LEU A 297 22.78 -15.05 10.16
C LEU A 297 22.02 -14.03 11.00
N THR A 298 21.27 -13.15 10.34
CA THR A 298 20.37 -12.21 11.02
C THR A 298 18.92 -12.63 10.75
N ALA A 299 18.16 -12.92 11.80
CA ALA A 299 16.72 -13.06 11.71
C ALA A 299 16.10 -11.69 11.44
N VAL A 300 15.35 -11.57 10.34
CA VAL A 300 14.74 -10.31 9.88
C VAL A 300 13.22 -10.36 9.81
N GLY A 301 12.62 -11.50 10.17
CA GLY A 301 11.18 -11.64 10.16
C GLY A 301 10.71 -13.08 10.39
N TYR A 302 9.41 -13.27 10.51
CA TYR A 302 8.74 -14.57 10.58
C TYR A 302 7.36 -14.48 9.95
N GLY A 303 6.78 -15.60 9.57
CA GLY A 303 5.44 -15.65 8.99
C GLY A 303 4.99 -17.05 8.65
N SER A 304 3.95 -17.15 7.84
CA SER A 304 3.38 -18.43 7.39
C SER A 304 3.16 -18.45 5.88
N SER A 305 3.44 -19.57 5.22
CA SER A 305 3.26 -19.77 3.78
C SER A 305 2.74 -21.17 3.53
N TYR A 306 1.58 -21.31 2.89
CA TYR A 306 0.94 -22.60 2.59
C TYR A 306 0.79 -23.51 3.84
N GLY A 307 0.50 -22.91 5.01
CA GLY A 307 0.37 -23.62 6.28
C GLY A 307 1.70 -24.00 6.96
N GLN A 308 2.85 -23.63 6.38
CA GLN A 308 4.16 -23.80 6.99
C GLN A 308 4.62 -22.48 7.62
N ASN A 309 4.85 -22.48 8.92
CA ASN A 309 5.39 -21.34 9.63
C ASN A 309 6.91 -21.31 9.46
N TYR A 310 7.49 -20.12 9.31
CA TYR A 310 8.94 -19.95 9.11
C TYR A 310 9.50 -18.68 9.73
N ILE A 311 10.81 -18.69 9.96
CA ILE A 311 11.63 -17.51 10.28
C ILE A 311 12.46 -17.16 9.03
N THR A 312 12.45 -15.89 8.63
CA THR A 312 13.22 -15.36 7.51
C THR A 312 14.58 -14.88 8.00
N MET A 313 15.64 -15.46 7.46
CA MET A 313 17.02 -15.16 7.81
C MET A 313 17.74 -14.49 6.64
N LYS A 314 18.46 -13.40 6.91
CA LYS A 314 19.39 -12.75 5.98
C LYS A 314 20.75 -13.44 6.10
N ASN A 315 21.26 -13.94 4.97
CA ASN A 315 22.59 -14.57 4.88
C ASN A 315 23.61 -13.59 4.27
N SER A 316 24.89 -13.96 4.36
CA SER A 316 26.07 -13.19 3.92
C SER A 316 26.79 -13.84 2.74
N TRP A 317 26.13 -14.69 1.95
CA TRP A 317 26.72 -15.37 0.77
C TRP A 317 26.32 -14.74 -0.57
N GLY A 318 25.86 -13.49 -0.55
CA GLY A 318 25.41 -12.77 -1.74
C GLY A 318 24.03 -13.19 -2.25
N LYS A 319 23.51 -12.41 -3.21
CA LYS A 319 22.13 -12.53 -3.72
C LYS A 319 21.88 -13.79 -4.56
N ASN A 320 22.93 -14.50 -4.98
CA ASN A 320 22.82 -15.67 -5.85
C ASN A 320 22.53 -16.97 -5.08
N TRP A 321 22.67 -16.96 -3.75
CA TRP A 321 22.31 -18.07 -2.87
C TRP A 321 20.89 -17.90 -2.32
N GLY A 322 20.16 -19.01 -2.14
CA GLY A 322 18.80 -18.97 -1.57
C GLY A 322 17.81 -18.06 -2.30
N GLU A 323 16.90 -17.49 -1.54
CA GLU A 323 15.85 -16.58 -2.01
C GLU A 323 16.39 -15.14 -2.04
N GLN A 324 17.20 -14.82 -3.05
CA GLN A 324 17.92 -13.54 -3.17
C GLN A 324 18.85 -13.23 -1.97
N GLY A 325 19.48 -14.27 -1.41
CA GLY A 325 20.35 -14.17 -0.24
C GLY A 325 19.66 -14.41 1.10
N TYR A 326 18.37 -14.76 1.09
CA TYR A 326 17.59 -15.11 2.27
C TYR A 326 17.28 -16.60 2.32
N VAL A 327 16.96 -17.10 3.52
CA VAL A 327 16.41 -18.44 3.74
C VAL A 327 15.23 -18.36 4.70
N ARG A 328 14.20 -19.16 4.43
CA ARG A 328 13.07 -19.35 5.34
C ARG A 328 13.24 -20.68 6.06
N ILE A 329 13.43 -20.67 7.37
CA ILE A 329 13.65 -21.87 8.19
C ILE A 329 12.37 -22.20 8.94
N LYS A 330 11.96 -23.47 8.94
CA LYS A 330 10.70 -23.93 9.55
C LYS A 330 10.68 -23.70 11.07
N MET A 331 9.57 -23.16 11.58
CA MET A 331 9.28 -23.01 13.01
C MET A 331 8.12 -23.94 13.43
N GLY A 332 7.84 -24.02 14.74
CA GLY A 332 6.74 -24.81 15.27
C GLY A 332 6.98 -26.33 15.18
N THR A 333 8.24 -26.76 15.16
CA THR A 333 8.60 -28.20 15.05
C THR A 333 8.59 -28.94 16.39
N GLY A 334 8.46 -28.21 17.51
CA GLY A 334 8.55 -28.77 18.86
C GLY A 334 9.96 -29.12 19.32
N LYS A 335 10.99 -28.91 18.49
CA LYS A 335 12.40 -29.09 18.87
C LYS A 335 12.86 -27.90 19.74
N PRO A 336 13.37 -28.12 20.96
CA PRO A 336 13.85 -27.04 21.83
C PRO A 336 14.88 -26.12 21.16
N GLU A 337 15.83 -26.70 20.43
CA GLU A 337 16.91 -25.99 19.73
C GLU A 337 16.45 -25.37 18.39
N GLY A 338 15.25 -25.74 17.93
CA GLY A 338 14.75 -25.38 16.61
C GLY A 338 15.46 -26.11 15.45
N VAL A 339 15.07 -25.79 14.21
CA VAL A 339 15.72 -26.37 13.02
C VAL A 339 17.10 -25.74 12.85
N CYS A 340 18.14 -26.58 12.71
CA CYS A 340 19.55 -26.18 12.62
C CYS A 340 20.07 -25.37 13.83
N GLY A 341 19.48 -25.53 15.02
CA GLY A 341 19.95 -24.86 16.25
C GLY A 341 19.59 -23.37 16.34
N ILE A 342 18.62 -22.90 15.56
CA ILE A 342 18.23 -21.48 15.46
C ILE A 342 17.77 -20.84 16.78
N TYR A 343 17.41 -21.63 17.80
CA TYR A 343 17.03 -21.13 19.13
C TYR A 343 18.17 -21.22 20.17
N THR A 344 19.33 -21.74 19.79
CA THR A 344 20.43 -22.05 20.72
C THR A 344 21.29 -20.83 21.06
N MET A 345 21.54 -19.94 20.09
CA MET A 345 22.39 -18.75 20.29
C MET A 345 21.81 -17.58 19.51
N ALA A 346 21.18 -16.64 20.22
CA ALA A 346 20.63 -15.44 19.63
C ALA A 346 20.81 -14.24 20.56
N SER A 347 21.26 -13.13 19.99
CA SER A 347 21.47 -11.88 20.72
C SER A 347 21.16 -10.68 19.84
N TYR A 348 20.89 -9.54 20.48
CA TYR A 348 20.50 -8.33 19.77
C TYR A 348 21.07 -7.06 20.42
N PRO A 349 21.44 -6.04 19.62
CA PRO A 349 21.94 -4.78 20.14
C PRO A 349 20.80 -3.92 20.70
N VAL A 350 21.13 -3.12 21.70
CA VAL A 350 20.24 -2.15 22.33
C VAL A 350 20.70 -0.75 21.98
N LYS A 351 19.81 0.06 21.42
CA LYS A 351 20.04 1.49 21.19
C LYS A 351 18.91 2.31 21.81
N ASN A 352 19.23 3.18 22.75
CA ASN A 352 18.26 4.12 23.31
C ASN A 352 18.06 5.32 22.38
N ALA A 353 16.81 5.79 22.25
CA ALA A 353 16.52 6.99 21.48
C ALA A 353 17.18 8.22 22.13
N THR A 354 18.01 8.94 21.38
CA THR A 354 18.41 10.29 21.78
C THR A 354 17.18 11.19 21.65
N ARG A 355 16.99 12.05 22.66
CA ARG A 355 15.82 12.90 22.92
C ARG A 355 15.36 13.82 21.77
N TRP A 356 16.06 13.80 20.64
CA TRP A 356 15.91 14.71 19.50
C TRP A 356 15.77 14.03 18.13
N GLY A 357 15.76 12.70 18.04
CA GLY A 357 15.72 11.97 16.75
C GLY A 357 14.55 10.99 16.54
N ALA A 358 13.87 10.56 17.60
CA ALA A 358 12.76 9.62 17.49
C ALA A 358 11.44 10.35 17.25
N LYS A 359 10.60 9.83 16.34
CA LYS A 359 9.17 10.19 16.28
C LYS A 359 8.59 10.00 17.68
N TYR A 360 8.17 11.09 18.32
CA TYR A 360 7.80 11.07 19.74
C TYR A 360 6.55 10.22 19.98
N PHE A 361 5.63 10.19 19.01
CA PHE A 361 4.35 9.49 19.11
C PHE A 361 4.28 8.13 18.40
N CYS A 362 5.20 7.84 17.46
CA CYS A 362 5.14 6.63 16.61
C CYS A 362 6.41 5.79 16.63
N ASN A 363 6.98 5.61 17.82
CA ASN A 363 7.92 4.51 18.04
C ASN A 363 7.11 3.20 18.12
N GLU A 364 7.31 2.27 17.18
CA GLU A 364 6.55 1.00 17.07
C GLU A 364 6.52 0.21 18.40
N SER A 365 7.61 0.25 19.18
CA SER A 365 7.70 -0.44 20.48
C SER A 365 6.80 0.14 21.57
N LEU A 366 6.49 1.44 21.50
CA LEU A 366 5.53 2.11 22.39
C LEU A 366 4.11 1.99 21.84
N PHE A 367 3.95 1.98 20.52
CA PHE A 367 2.68 1.84 19.82
C PHE A 367 2.01 0.49 20.08
N GLU A 368 2.72 -0.63 19.88
CA GLU A 368 2.15 -1.97 20.12
C GLU A 368 1.82 -2.18 21.60
N LYS A 369 2.68 -1.72 22.53
CA LYS A 369 2.40 -1.76 23.97
C LYS A 369 1.16 -0.95 24.37
N ARG A 370 0.91 0.21 23.73
CA ARG A 370 -0.22 1.09 24.05
C ARG A 370 -1.54 0.65 23.40
N VAL A 371 -1.49 0.08 22.20
CA VAL A 371 -2.68 -0.48 21.52
C VAL A 371 -3.08 -1.82 22.15
N GLN A 372 -2.14 -2.73 22.39
CA GLN A 372 -2.44 -4.07 22.93
C GLN A 372 -2.89 -4.05 24.40
N SER A 373 -2.43 -3.09 25.21
CA SER A 373 -2.81 -3.03 26.64
C SER A 373 -4.26 -2.60 26.91
N ARG A 374 -4.99 -2.07 25.91
CA ARG A 374 -6.39 -1.62 26.07
C ARG A 374 -7.42 -2.37 25.23
N VAL A 375 -7.02 -3.24 24.32
CA VAL A 375 -7.93 -4.17 23.63
C VAL A 375 -8.21 -5.35 24.57
N GLN A 376 -9.16 -5.17 25.49
CA GLN A 376 -9.82 -6.32 26.13
C GLN A 376 -10.48 -7.13 25.01
N THR A 377 -9.98 -8.34 24.77
CA THR A 377 -10.68 -9.36 24.00
C THR A 377 -11.83 -9.89 24.84
N PRO A 378 -13.11 -9.72 24.45
CA PRO A 378 -14.16 -10.57 24.99
C PRO A 378 -14.05 -11.91 24.26
N SER A 379 -13.63 -12.92 25.01
CA SER A 379 -13.79 -14.31 24.62
C SER A 379 -15.28 -14.63 24.44
N SER A 380 -15.56 -15.47 23.44
CA SER A 380 -16.86 -16.01 23.02
C SER A 380 -17.68 -15.17 22.02
N TRP A 381 -17.62 -15.59 20.76
CA TRP A 381 -18.68 -15.32 19.79
C TRP A 381 -19.91 -16.17 20.16
N SER A 382 -20.81 -15.61 20.95
CA SER A 382 -22.17 -16.15 21.09
C SER A 382 -23.11 -15.39 20.15
N LEU A 383 -23.75 -16.15 19.27
CA LEU A 383 -24.80 -15.72 18.34
C LEU A 383 -25.86 -14.88 19.07
N VAL A 384 -26.01 -13.60 18.74
CA VAL A 384 -27.20 -12.83 19.12
C VAL A 384 -27.89 -12.37 17.83
N VAL A 385 -28.84 -13.19 17.39
CA VAL A 385 -29.81 -12.86 16.34
C VAL A 385 -30.95 -12.12 17.02
N LEU A 386 -31.03 -10.80 16.88
CA LEU A 386 -32.24 -10.04 17.23
C LEU A 386 -33.11 -9.91 15.97
N ARG A 387 -34.20 -10.69 15.96
CA ARG A 387 -35.34 -10.49 15.05
C ARG A 387 -36.05 -9.19 15.49
N ALA A 388 -36.14 -8.22 14.58
CA ALA A 388 -37.05 -7.08 14.73
C ALA A 388 -38.27 -7.31 13.86
N ASP A 389 -39.41 -7.38 14.55
CA ASP A 389 -40.76 -7.59 14.03
C ASP A 389 -41.21 -6.38 13.19
N ALA A 390 -41.79 -6.66 12.03
CA ALA A 390 -42.28 -5.65 11.10
C ALA A 390 -43.80 -5.59 11.18
N SER A 391 -44.36 -4.55 11.82
CA SER A 391 -45.67 -4.02 11.46
C SER A 391 -45.99 -2.71 12.17
N ARG A 392 -46.09 -1.63 11.39
CA ARG A 392 -47.22 -0.69 11.35
C ARG A 392 -46.84 0.51 10.47
N GLY A 393 -47.48 0.58 9.31
CA GLY A 393 -47.35 1.67 8.38
C GLY A 393 -48.13 2.91 8.82
N SER A 394 -47.71 4.06 8.30
CA SER A 394 -48.61 5.19 8.07
C SER A 394 -48.23 5.84 6.74
N GLU A 395 -49.20 5.89 5.84
CA GLU A 395 -49.13 6.56 4.54
C GLU A 395 -49.07 8.07 4.75
N VAL A 396 -48.17 8.76 4.03
CA VAL A 396 -48.22 10.21 3.85
C VAL A 396 -48.38 10.51 2.36
N ARG A 397 -49.51 11.15 2.04
CA ARG A 397 -49.92 11.60 0.71
C ARG A 397 -48.95 12.66 0.15
N ARG A 398 -48.67 12.52 -1.15
CA ARG A 398 -47.98 13.48 -2.02
C ARG A 398 -48.70 14.83 -2.07
N GLN A 399 -47.94 15.92 -2.02
CA GLN A 399 -48.26 17.16 -2.73
C GLN A 399 -47.09 17.51 -3.67
N GLN A 400 -47.42 17.60 -4.95
CA GLN A 400 -46.55 18.03 -6.04
C GLN A 400 -46.62 19.55 -6.18
N HIS A 401 -45.49 20.25 -6.15
CA HIS A 401 -45.36 21.55 -6.81
C HIS A 401 -44.03 21.59 -7.57
N GLY A 402 -44.12 21.85 -8.88
CA GLY A 402 -42.99 21.96 -9.79
C GLY A 402 -42.42 23.38 -9.81
N VAL A 403 -41.13 23.50 -10.10
CA VAL A 403 -40.45 24.78 -10.32
C VAL A 403 -39.45 24.65 -11.47
N ALA A 404 -39.53 25.61 -12.40
CA ALA A 404 -38.66 25.80 -13.57
C ALA A 404 -37.37 26.59 -13.21
N PRO A 405 -36.34 26.64 -14.08
CA PRO A 405 -34.95 26.76 -13.66
C PRO A 405 -34.38 28.20 -13.68
N GLY A 406 -33.45 28.52 -12.76
CA GLY A 406 -32.54 29.67 -12.92
C GLY A 406 -31.77 30.13 -11.68
N ARG A 407 -30.42 30.04 -11.74
CA ARG A 407 -29.36 30.64 -10.90
C ARG A 407 -29.03 30.01 -9.52
N PRO A 408 -27.73 30.03 -9.10
CA PRO A 408 -27.27 29.38 -7.88
C PRO A 408 -27.77 30.12 -6.63
N PRO A 409 -28.18 29.43 -5.55
CA PRO A 409 -28.66 30.11 -4.35
C PRO A 409 -27.49 30.76 -3.61
N ARG A 410 -27.66 32.05 -3.29
CA ARG A 410 -26.87 32.76 -2.28
C ARG A 410 -27.34 32.29 -0.90
N LEU A 411 -26.41 32.10 0.05
CA LEU A 411 -26.71 31.90 1.47
C LEU A 411 -27.46 33.14 2.00
N SER A 412 -28.78 33.08 2.11
CA SER A 412 -29.58 34.03 2.88
C SER A 412 -29.97 33.43 4.22
N SER A 413 -29.83 34.25 5.26
CA SER A 413 -30.26 34.03 6.64
C SER A 413 -31.67 33.43 6.73
N ALA A 414 -31.79 32.26 7.35
CA ALA A 414 -33.06 31.75 7.85
C ALA A 414 -32.83 31.18 9.25
N ALA A 415 -32.92 32.07 10.24
CA ALA A 415 -33.19 31.71 11.63
C ALA A 415 -34.70 31.91 11.85
N GLY A 416 -35.38 30.87 12.33
CA GLY A 416 -36.79 30.93 12.73
C GLY A 416 -37.55 29.65 12.39
N GLY A 417 -37.70 28.75 13.38
CA GLY A 417 -38.52 27.54 13.26
C GLY A 417 -38.40 26.60 14.46
N ASP A 418 -39.14 26.95 15.53
CA ASP A 418 -39.71 26.16 16.64
C ASP A 418 -38.91 25.03 17.34
N LEU A 419 -38.53 25.34 18.58
CA LEU A 419 -37.84 24.50 19.57
C LEU A 419 -38.79 23.54 20.32
N TYR A 420 -38.35 22.29 20.51
CA TYR A 420 -38.75 21.46 21.65
C TYR A 420 -37.80 21.75 22.84
N PRO A 421 -38.29 21.82 24.09
CA PRO A 421 -37.47 22.26 25.22
C PRO A 421 -36.64 21.10 25.81
N GLY A 422 -35.32 21.29 25.87
CA GLY A 422 -34.38 20.37 26.49
C GLY A 422 -32.92 20.71 26.14
N GLU A 423 -32.38 21.73 26.83
CA GLU A 423 -30.97 22.15 26.95
C GLU A 423 -29.95 21.59 25.94
N LYS A 424 -29.55 22.36 24.90
CA LYS A 424 -28.27 22.18 24.17
C LYS A 424 -27.69 23.49 23.59
N MET A 425 -26.45 23.79 23.98
CA MET A 425 -25.36 24.51 23.27
C MET A 425 -25.76 25.68 22.34
N HIS A 426 -25.92 26.89 22.90
CA HIS A 426 -25.93 28.14 22.13
C HIS A 426 -24.51 28.75 22.07
N LEU A 427 -23.60 28.14 21.30
CA LEU A 427 -22.37 28.83 20.89
C LEU A 427 -22.69 29.72 19.67
N SER A 428 -22.06 30.89 19.56
CA SER A 428 -22.20 31.71 18.35
C SER A 428 -21.56 31.01 17.15
N ALA A 429 -22.06 31.23 15.94
CA ALA A 429 -21.58 30.54 14.73
C ALA A 429 -20.08 30.77 14.40
N ASN A 430 -19.45 31.77 15.03
CA ASN A 430 -18.06 32.19 14.83
C ASN A 430 -17.15 31.86 16.03
N GLU A 431 -17.71 31.31 17.10
CA GLU A 431 -17.00 31.07 18.36
C GLU A 431 -15.88 30.04 18.17
N GLY A 432 -14.68 30.35 18.69
CA GLY A 432 -13.50 29.51 18.51
C GLY A 432 -12.93 29.48 17.08
N ILE A 433 -13.37 30.41 16.21
CA ILE A 433 -12.89 30.59 14.84
C ILE A 433 -12.38 32.02 14.59
N GLU A 434 -13.13 33.03 15.04
CA GLU A 434 -12.81 34.43 14.79
C GLU A 434 -11.43 34.81 15.36
N GLY A 435 -10.59 35.47 14.55
CA GLY A 435 -9.27 35.95 14.95
C GLY A 435 -8.17 34.89 15.07
N LEU A 436 -8.50 33.61 14.89
CA LEU A 436 -7.59 32.46 15.04
C LEU A 436 -6.97 32.02 13.71
N ARG A 437 -5.89 31.25 13.81
CA ARG A 437 -5.12 30.72 12.68
C ARG A 437 -5.33 29.22 12.53
N PHE A 438 -5.56 28.79 11.30
CA PHE A 438 -5.86 27.40 10.99
C PHE A 438 -4.89 26.81 9.98
N ALA A 439 -4.59 25.53 10.10
CA ALA A 439 -3.93 24.76 9.04
C ALA A 439 -4.79 23.58 8.60
N VAL A 440 -4.90 23.38 7.29
CA VAL A 440 -5.67 22.30 6.67
C VAL A 440 -4.73 21.47 5.82
N THR A 441 -4.47 20.22 6.21
CA THR A 441 -3.69 19.30 5.36
C THR A 441 -4.60 18.73 4.27
N GLY A 442 -4.10 18.58 3.04
CA GLY A 442 -4.95 18.30 1.88
C GLY A 442 -5.86 19.48 1.53
N GLY A 443 -5.45 20.70 1.88
CA GLY A 443 -6.27 21.92 1.76
C GLY A 443 -6.63 22.31 0.33
N GLN A 444 -5.92 21.78 -0.68
CA GLN A 444 -6.30 21.97 -2.09
C GLN A 444 -7.26 20.89 -2.60
N GLY A 445 -7.67 19.93 -1.78
CA GLY A 445 -8.72 18.96 -2.11
C GLY A 445 -10.11 19.59 -1.95
N PHE A 446 -11.14 19.03 -2.57
CA PHE A 446 -12.48 19.62 -2.57
C PHE A 446 -13.03 19.89 -1.15
N VAL A 447 -12.86 18.96 -0.19
CA VAL A 447 -13.25 19.17 1.22
C VAL A 447 -12.39 20.25 1.88
N GLY A 448 -11.06 20.18 1.69
CA GLY A 448 -10.12 21.12 2.31
C GLY A 448 -10.31 22.55 1.80
N ALA A 449 -10.62 22.70 0.52
CA ALA A 449 -10.90 23.99 -0.09
C ALA A 449 -12.21 24.58 0.44
N ALA A 450 -13.29 23.79 0.47
CA ALA A 450 -14.58 24.21 1.02
C ALA A 450 -14.47 24.61 2.52
N LEU A 451 -13.74 23.81 3.31
CA LEU A 451 -13.46 24.13 4.71
C LEU A 451 -12.65 25.42 4.85
N SER A 452 -11.60 25.60 4.05
CA SER A 452 -10.75 26.80 4.13
C SER A 452 -11.52 28.08 3.83
N LEU A 453 -12.42 28.04 2.83
CA LEU A 453 -13.30 29.15 2.48
C LEU A 453 -14.31 29.45 3.59
N GLU A 454 -14.91 28.42 4.20
CA GLU A 454 -15.88 28.61 5.29
C GLU A 454 -15.22 29.13 6.57
N LEU A 455 -13.99 28.71 6.89
CA LEU A 455 -13.22 29.25 8.02
C LEU A 455 -12.96 30.75 7.86
N LEU A 456 -12.55 31.20 6.67
CA LEU A 456 -12.37 32.63 6.38
C LEU A 456 -13.70 33.38 6.42
N ARG A 457 -14.78 32.80 5.90
CA ARG A 457 -16.14 33.39 5.96
C ARG A 457 -16.60 33.63 7.40
N ARG A 458 -16.17 32.79 8.34
CA ARG A 458 -16.46 32.88 9.78
C ARG A 458 -15.46 33.74 10.58
N GLY A 459 -14.56 34.46 9.91
CA GLY A 459 -13.67 35.43 10.53
C GLY A 459 -12.30 34.89 10.97
N ALA A 460 -11.86 33.73 10.45
CA ALA A 460 -10.51 33.25 10.69
C ALA A 460 -9.47 34.29 10.22
N ARG A 461 -8.43 34.53 11.04
CA ARG A 461 -7.37 35.49 10.74
C ARG A 461 -6.44 35.03 9.62
N GLU A 462 -6.12 33.74 9.61
CA GLU A 462 -5.27 33.12 8.58
C GLU A 462 -5.68 31.66 8.41
N VAL A 463 -5.81 31.20 7.16
CA VAL A 463 -5.96 29.78 6.85
C VAL A 463 -4.81 29.35 5.96
N ARG A 464 -4.10 28.29 6.37
CA ARG A 464 -2.97 27.71 5.64
C ARG A 464 -3.35 26.36 5.05
N SER A 465 -3.29 26.24 3.74
CA SER A 465 -3.51 24.98 3.03
C SER A 465 -2.18 24.27 2.79
N LEU A 466 -1.94 23.13 3.45
CA LEU A 466 -0.79 22.27 3.18
C LEU A 466 -1.20 21.15 2.20
N ASP A 467 -0.63 21.13 1.00
CA ASP A 467 -0.93 20.09 -0.01
C ASP A 467 0.33 19.72 -0.81
N LEU A 468 0.40 18.48 -1.29
CA LEU A 468 1.50 18.00 -2.12
C LEU A 468 1.49 18.69 -3.50
N ARG A 469 0.30 19.04 -4.00
CA ARG A 469 0.10 19.66 -5.31
C ARG A 469 0.48 21.14 -5.25
N ALA A 470 1.24 21.57 -6.26
CA ALA A 470 1.50 23.00 -6.47
C ALA A 470 0.22 23.76 -6.87
N SER A 471 -0.66 23.14 -7.66
CA SER A 471 -1.93 23.73 -8.10
C SER A 471 -3.05 22.71 -8.26
N SER A 472 -4.29 23.17 -8.15
CA SER A 472 -5.55 22.45 -8.29
C SER A 472 -6.61 23.34 -8.96
N SER A 473 -7.77 22.76 -9.28
CA SER A 473 -8.99 23.47 -9.69
C SER A 473 -9.42 24.57 -8.71
N TRP A 474 -9.04 24.44 -7.42
CA TRP A 474 -9.40 25.35 -6.34
C TRP A 474 -8.35 26.42 -6.05
N SER A 475 -7.13 26.31 -6.60
CA SER A 475 -6.02 27.19 -6.21
C SER A 475 -6.34 28.67 -6.41
N GLN A 476 -6.93 29.04 -7.55
CA GLN A 476 -7.27 30.43 -7.84
C GLN A 476 -8.29 30.96 -6.84
N GLN A 477 -9.39 30.22 -6.63
CA GLN A 477 -10.43 30.61 -5.66
C GLN A 477 -9.89 30.71 -4.24
N LEU A 478 -8.98 29.83 -3.83
CA LEU A 478 -8.35 29.87 -2.51
C LEU A 478 -7.44 31.09 -2.35
N LEU A 479 -6.62 31.40 -3.36
CA LEU A 479 -5.75 32.58 -3.36
C LEU A 479 -6.57 33.87 -3.36
N ASP A 480 -7.62 33.96 -4.17
CA ASP A 480 -8.52 35.11 -4.24
C ASP A 480 -9.24 35.37 -2.92
N ALA A 481 -9.56 34.30 -2.17
CA ALA A 481 -10.14 34.40 -0.83
C ALA A 481 -9.12 34.75 0.26
N GLY A 482 -7.81 34.71 -0.03
CA GLY A 482 -6.74 35.00 0.92
C GLY A 482 -6.18 33.78 1.68
N VAL A 483 -6.44 32.56 1.22
CA VAL A 483 -5.85 31.33 1.80
C VAL A 483 -4.37 31.22 1.40
N ARG A 484 -3.50 30.98 2.39
CA ARG A 484 -2.08 30.77 2.15
C ARG A 484 -1.80 29.33 1.74
N ILE A 485 -1.45 29.11 0.48
CA ILE A 485 -1.10 27.78 -0.03
C ILE A 485 0.38 27.48 0.27
N ILE A 486 0.64 26.35 0.93
CA ILE A 486 1.96 25.83 1.25
C ILE A 486 2.10 24.48 0.55
N GLN A 487 3.00 24.40 -0.43
CA GLN A 487 3.37 23.12 -1.03
C GLN A 487 4.27 22.36 -0.06
N GLY A 488 3.88 21.13 0.29
CA GLY A 488 4.67 20.30 1.19
C GLY A 488 4.12 18.88 1.29
N ASP A 489 4.98 17.96 1.71
CA ASP A 489 4.64 16.55 1.88
C ASP A 489 4.50 16.20 3.36
N ILE A 490 3.34 15.69 3.77
CA ILE A 490 3.11 15.32 5.17
C ILE A 490 4.03 14.19 5.65
N ARG A 491 4.63 13.43 4.72
CA ARG A 491 5.65 12.41 5.03
C ARG A 491 6.96 13.04 5.50
N LYS A 492 7.19 14.33 5.23
CA LYS A 492 8.35 15.09 5.66
C LYS A 492 7.98 15.99 6.85
N LYS A 493 8.56 15.70 8.02
CA LYS A 493 8.26 16.43 9.27
C LYS A 493 8.52 17.94 9.17
N ASP A 494 9.58 18.35 8.46
CA ASP A 494 9.92 19.78 8.30
C ASP A 494 8.85 20.58 7.55
N ASP A 495 8.23 19.98 6.52
CA ASP A 495 7.17 20.63 5.74
C ASP A 495 5.93 20.87 6.60
N VAL A 496 5.58 19.87 7.43
CA VAL A 496 4.45 19.96 8.37
C VAL A 496 4.73 21.02 9.45
N ARG A 497 5.93 20.99 10.05
CA ARG A 497 6.34 21.97 11.07
C ARG A 497 6.27 23.40 10.55
N LYS A 498 6.71 23.63 9.31
CA LYS A 498 6.64 24.94 8.65
C LYS A 498 5.20 25.42 8.48
N ALA A 499 4.28 24.52 8.12
CA ALA A 499 2.87 24.87 7.96
C ALA A 499 2.20 25.21 9.31
N PHE A 500 2.54 24.50 10.38
CA PHE A 500 1.85 24.57 11.68
C PHE A 500 2.37 25.67 12.62
N ARG A 501 3.43 26.38 12.25
CA ARG A 501 4.03 27.43 13.10
C ARG A 501 3.01 28.52 13.50
N GLY A 502 2.68 28.58 14.78
CA GLY A 502 1.76 29.58 15.35
C GLY A 502 0.32 29.44 14.85
N VAL A 503 -0.13 28.20 14.65
CA VAL A 503 -1.50 27.81 14.28
C VAL A 503 -2.23 27.34 15.55
N ASP A 504 -3.50 27.72 15.70
CA ASP A 504 -4.30 27.40 16.89
C ASP A 504 -5.04 26.06 16.74
N CYS A 505 -5.47 25.72 15.52
CA CYS A 505 -6.21 24.50 15.22
C CYS A 505 -5.80 23.90 13.87
N VAL A 506 -5.62 22.57 13.84
CA VAL A 506 -5.27 21.81 12.64
C VAL A 506 -6.42 20.91 12.23
N PHE A 507 -6.75 20.91 10.94
CA PHE A 507 -7.63 19.93 10.30
C PHE A 507 -6.79 18.98 9.44
N HIS A 508 -6.71 17.72 9.85
CA HIS A 508 -5.94 16.70 9.13
C HIS A 508 -6.83 15.92 8.15
N LEU A 509 -6.89 16.37 6.88
CA LEU A 509 -7.70 15.74 5.81
C LEU A 509 -6.86 14.95 4.80
N ALA A 510 -5.55 15.20 4.76
CA ALA A 510 -4.64 14.55 3.82
C ALA A 510 -4.67 13.02 4.01
N SER A 511 -4.93 12.30 2.92
CA SER A 511 -4.96 10.84 2.90
C SER A 511 -4.70 10.27 1.51
N TYR A 512 -4.25 9.02 1.45
CA TYR A 512 -3.89 8.32 0.22
C TYR A 512 -4.44 6.90 0.21
N GLY A 513 -4.97 6.44 -0.95
CA GLY A 513 -5.47 5.07 -1.10
C GLY A 513 -7.00 4.92 -1.13
N MET A 514 -7.75 6.00 -1.37
CA MET A 514 -9.23 5.95 -1.29
C MET A 514 -9.93 5.31 -2.49
N SER A 515 -9.34 5.37 -3.69
CA SER A 515 -9.95 4.86 -4.92
C SER A 515 -8.92 4.52 -6.00
N GLY A 516 -9.26 3.56 -6.85
CA GLY A 516 -8.52 3.25 -8.08
C GLY A 516 -7.15 2.66 -7.81
N LYS A 517 -6.17 3.02 -8.63
CA LYS A 517 -4.78 2.51 -8.51
C LYS A 517 -4.14 2.78 -7.14
N GLU A 518 -4.52 3.87 -6.48
CA GLU A 518 -3.98 4.23 -5.16
C GLU A 518 -4.28 3.14 -4.13
N MET A 519 -5.41 2.42 -4.25
CA MET A 519 -5.81 1.36 -3.33
C MET A 519 -4.87 0.14 -3.37
N VAL A 520 -4.10 -0.02 -4.45
CA VAL A 520 -3.15 -1.13 -4.63
C VAL A 520 -1.78 -0.78 -4.03
N GLN A 521 -1.48 0.51 -3.83
CA GLN A 521 -0.20 0.99 -3.30
C GLN A 521 -0.19 0.97 -1.77
N THR A 522 -0.04 -0.23 -1.20
CA THR A 522 -0.10 -0.47 0.24
C THR A 522 0.95 0.33 1.02
N GLY A 523 2.24 0.22 0.66
CA GLY A 523 3.32 0.90 1.37
C GLY A 523 3.17 2.42 1.37
N ARG A 524 2.71 3.01 0.25
CA ARG A 524 2.45 4.45 0.17
C ARG A 524 1.26 4.89 1.04
N SER A 525 0.24 4.03 1.17
CA SER A 525 -0.88 4.30 2.07
C SER A 525 -0.43 4.37 3.52
N ASP A 526 0.46 3.48 3.95
CA ASP A 526 1.04 3.50 5.30
C ASP A 526 1.94 4.72 5.53
N GLU A 527 2.80 5.05 4.56
CA GLU A 527 3.66 6.25 4.62
C GLU A 527 2.84 7.53 4.81
N VAL A 528 1.74 7.68 4.09
CA VAL A 528 0.92 8.90 4.14
C VAL A 528 -0.02 8.88 5.35
N ASN A 529 -0.81 7.82 5.51
CA ASN A 529 -1.90 7.80 6.49
C ASN A 529 -1.43 7.48 7.91
N ILE A 530 -0.33 6.73 8.09
CA ILE A 530 0.24 6.44 9.42
C ILE A 530 1.39 7.39 9.69
N ASN A 531 2.49 7.27 8.92
CA ASN A 531 3.70 8.05 9.16
C ASN A 531 3.46 9.56 8.99
N GLY A 532 2.64 9.98 8.02
CA GLY A 532 2.25 11.38 7.87
C GLY A 532 1.41 11.88 9.05
N THR A 533 0.49 11.08 9.57
CA THR A 533 -0.27 11.41 10.79
C THR A 533 0.64 11.55 12.00
N CYS A 534 1.64 10.68 12.13
CA CYS A 534 2.65 10.79 13.18
C CYS A 534 3.41 12.12 13.11
N ASN A 535 3.83 12.53 11.90
CA ASN A 535 4.50 13.82 11.72
C ASN A 535 3.58 15.01 12.04
N VAL A 536 2.28 14.90 11.73
CA VAL A 536 1.26 15.89 12.11
C VAL A 536 1.14 16.01 13.62
N LEU A 537 1.07 14.89 14.35
CA LEU A 537 1.00 14.88 15.81
C LEU A 537 2.28 15.45 16.45
N ASP A 538 3.45 15.00 15.98
CA ASP A 538 4.74 15.52 16.41
C ASP A 538 4.83 17.05 16.19
N ALA A 539 4.43 17.53 15.00
CA ALA A 539 4.45 18.95 14.69
C ALA A 539 3.43 19.76 15.50
N CYS A 540 2.26 19.20 15.80
CA CYS A 540 1.29 19.83 16.69
C CYS A 540 1.88 20.01 18.09
N HIS A 541 2.56 19.00 18.62
CA HIS A 541 3.21 19.07 19.91
C HIS A 541 4.38 20.07 19.92
N GLU A 542 5.24 20.05 18.92
CA GLU A 542 6.40 20.96 18.80
C GLU A 542 6.00 22.42 18.60
N GLN A 543 4.83 22.69 18.00
CA GLN A 543 4.34 24.04 17.72
C GLN A 543 3.24 24.51 18.69
N ASP A 544 3.01 23.75 19.77
CA ASP A 544 1.99 24.05 20.80
C ASP A 544 0.57 24.24 20.22
N VAL A 545 0.22 23.43 19.22
CA VAL A 545 -1.11 23.43 18.61
C VAL A 545 -2.09 22.75 19.58
N ARG A 546 -3.10 23.48 20.03
CA ARG A 546 -4.04 22.99 21.07
C ARG A 546 -5.14 22.08 20.55
N ARG A 547 -5.56 22.27 19.29
CA ARG A 547 -6.72 21.56 18.71
C ARG A 547 -6.36 20.82 17.42
N LEU A 548 -6.71 19.54 17.34
CA LEU A 548 -6.53 18.70 16.15
C LEU A 548 -7.82 17.96 15.80
N VAL A 549 -8.40 18.25 14.65
CA VAL A 549 -9.53 17.49 14.10
C VAL A 549 -9.01 16.55 13.03
N TYR A 550 -9.17 15.24 13.26
CA TYR A 550 -8.75 14.20 12.33
C TYR A 550 -9.94 13.65 11.55
N VAL A 551 -9.77 13.54 10.23
CA VAL A 551 -10.78 12.88 9.39
C VAL A 551 -10.39 11.43 9.18
N SER A 552 -11.23 10.54 9.68
CA SER A 552 -11.12 9.10 9.58
C SER A 552 -12.17 8.55 8.62
N THR A 553 -12.49 7.25 8.71
CA THR A 553 -13.34 6.55 7.74
C THR A 553 -14.12 5.43 8.44
N TYR A 554 -15.35 5.18 8.04
CA TYR A 554 -16.10 4.03 8.59
C TYR A 554 -15.46 2.66 8.34
N ASN A 555 -14.53 2.55 7.38
CA ASN A 555 -13.74 1.33 7.17
C ASN A 555 -12.95 0.91 8.43
N VAL A 556 -12.77 1.78 9.43
CA VAL A 556 -12.18 1.40 10.72
C VAL A 556 -12.99 0.34 11.49
N VAL A 557 -14.30 0.21 11.23
CA VAL A 557 -15.18 -0.83 11.82
C VAL A 557 -15.80 -1.77 10.77
N PHE A 558 -15.65 -1.46 9.47
CA PHE A 558 -16.28 -2.21 8.38
C PHE A 558 -15.27 -2.99 7.54
N GLY A 559 -15.46 -4.31 7.45
CA GLY A 559 -14.66 -5.20 6.60
C GLY A 559 -15.47 -6.11 5.67
N GLY A 560 -16.66 -5.67 5.24
CA GLY A 560 -17.48 -6.40 4.25
C GLY A 560 -18.61 -7.25 4.83
N LYS A 561 -18.86 -7.19 6.15
CA LYS A 561 -20.07 -7.74 6.78
C LYS A 561 -21.15 -6.66 6.90
N PRO A 562 -22.45 -6.99 6.75
CA PRO A 562 -23.51 -5.98 6.84
C PRO A 562 -23.55 -5.28 8.21
N ILE A 563 -23.70 -3.95 8.20
CA ILE A 563 -23.89 -3.13 9.40
C ILE A 563 -25.15 -2.29 9.22
N VAL A 564 -26.10 -2.43 10.13
CA VAL A 564 -27.39 -1.72 10.06
C VAL A 564 -27.46 -0.80 11.25
N ASN A 565 -27.41 0.52 11.00
CA ASN A 565 -27.44 1.55 12.04
C ASN A 565 -26.32 1.41 13.09
N GLY A 566 -25.09 1.18 12.65
CA GLY A 566 -23.92 1.05 13.52
C GLY A 566 -23.61 2.35 14.28
N ASN A 567 -22.92 2.27 15.41
CA ASN A 567 -22.53 3.42 16.22
C ASN A 567 -21.09 3.27 16.74
N GLU A 568 -20.62 4.25 17.51
CA GLU A 568 -19.25 4.32 18.06
C GLU A 568 -18.92 3.21 19.08
N ALA A 569 -19.89 2.40 19.49
CA ALA A 569 -19.66 1.24 20.35
C ALA A 569 -19.17 0.00 19.58
N LEU A 570 -19.21 0.04 18.24
CA LEU A 570 -18.68 -1.03 17.41
C LEU A 570 -17.16 -1.16 17.60
N PRO A 571 -16.63 -2.39 17.77
CA PRO A 571 -15.19 -2.58 17.89
C PRO A 571 -14.49 -2.26 16.57
N TYR A 572 -13.25 -1.80 16.65
CA TYR A 572 -12.38 -1.68 15.49
C TYR A 572 -12.30 -3.02 14.76
N PHE A 573 -12.37 -2.95 13.44
CA PHE A 573 -12.18 -4.11 12.60
C PHE A 573 -10.73 -4.62 12.76
N PRO A 574 -10.48 -5.93 12.86
CA PRO A 574 -9.13 -6.46 13.05
C PRO A 574 -8.18 -5.98 11.97
N ILE A 575 -7.00 -5.49 12.38
CA ILE A 575 -6.00 -4.88 11.48
C ILE A 575 -5.57 -5.84 10.36
N GLU A 576 -5.50 -7.14 10.65
CA GLU A 576 -5.10 -8.17 9.69
C GLU A 576 -6.20 -8.53 8.67
N ASP A 577 -7.47 -8.30 9.01
CA ASP A 577 -8.61 -8.74 8.20
C ASP A 577 -9.07 -7.66 7.20
N HIS A 578 -8.53 -6.44 7.27
CA HIS A 578 -8.96 -5.34 6.40
C HIS A 578 -8.82 -5.69 4.91
N VAL A 579 -9.86 -5.40 4.15
CA VAL A 579 -9.93 -5.68 2.70
C VAL A 579 -9.03 -4.74 1.87
N ASP A 580 -8.72 -3.55 2.40
CA ASP A 580 -7.87 -2.56 1.75
C ASP A 580 -6.88 -1.89 2.71
N ALA A 581 -5.69 -1.56 2.20
CA ALA A 581 -4.64 -0.91 2.97
C ALA A 581 -5.03 0.49 3.47
N TYR A 582 -5.92 1.20 2.77
CA TYR A 582 -6.45 2.47 3.26
C TYR A 582 -7.26 2.27 4.54
N GLY A 583 -8.23 1.35 4.55
CA GLY A 583 -9.04 1.05 5.73
C GLY A 583 -8.16 0.68 6.93
N ARG A 584 -7.17 -0.20 6.69
CA ARG A 584 -6.19 -0.61 7.69
C ARG A 584 -5.39 0.58 8.25
N SER A 585 -4.76 1.36 7.36
CA SER A 585 -3.89 2.48 7.76
C SER A 585 -4.66 3.60 8.47
N LYS A 586 -5.92 3.85 8.09
CA LYS A 586 -6.79 4.80 8.80
C LYS A 586 -7.23 4.28 10.17
N SER A 587 -7.49 2.98 10.31
CA SER A 587 -7.79 2.35 11.61
C SER A 587 -6.64 2.51 12.59
N VAL A 588 -5.41 2.21 12.14
CA VAL A 588 -4.18 2.42 12.91
C VAL A 588 -4.03 3.88 13.35
N ALA A 589 -4.19 4.82 12.42
CA ALA A 589 -4.03 6.24 12.70
C ALA A 589 -5.14 6.83 13.58
N GLU A 590 -6.39 6.36 13.48
CA GLU A 590 -7.47 6.77 14.39
C GLU A 590 -7.21 6.29 15.82
N GLN A 591 -6.84 5.01 15.97
CA GLN A 591 -6.53 4.45 17.29
C GLN A 591 -5.38 5.21 17.96
N LEU A 592 -4.35 5.58 17.20
CA LEU A 592 -3.25 6.43 17.68
C LEU A 592 -3.76 7.75 18.26
N ILE A 593 -4.62 8.45 17.51
CA ILE A 593 -5.14 9.77 17.90
C ILE A 593 -5.99 9.68 19.17
N VAL A 594 -6.91 8.72 19.22
CA VAL A 594 -7.80 8.49 20.37
C VAL A 594 -7.00 8.12 21.62
N ILE A 595 -6.00 7.24 21.50
CA ILE A 595 -5.15 6.84 22.64
C ILE A 595 -4.38 8.05 23.20
N LEU A 596 -3.78 8.87 22.34
CA LEU A 596 -2.96 10.01 22.76
C LEU A 596 -3.79 11.09 23.48
N SER A 597 -5.07 11.23 23.15
CA SER A 597 -5.95 12.14 23.89
C SER A 597 -6.17 11.72 25.35
N SER A 598 -5.99 10.43 25.68
CA SER A 598 -6.21 9.91 27.03
C SER A 598 -4.98 10.02 27.95
N GLU A 599 -3.81 10.40 27.42
CA GLU A 599 -2.52 10.37 28.14
C GLU A 599 -2.05 11.74 28.69
N LYS A 600 -2.95 12.70 28.96
CA LYS A 600 -2.59 14.06 29.43
C LYS A 600 -1.60 14.81 28.51
N ILE A 601 -1.60 14.51 27.21
CA ILE A 601 -0.92 15.32 26.21
C ILE A 601 -1.79 16.56 25.94
N VAL A 602 -1.17 17.74 25.86
CA VAL A 602 -1.80 19.09 25.82
C VAL A 602 -2.62 19.36 24.52
N ILE A 603 -2.88 18.34 23.70
CA ILE A 603 -3.61 18.48 22.44
C ILE A 603 -5.01 17.85 22.59
N HIS A 604 -6.05 18.68 22.54
CA HIS A 604 -7.41 18.19 22.39
C HIS A 604 -7.63 17.73 20.96
N ASN A 605 -7.99 16.46 20.78
CA ASN A 605 -8.21 15.89 19.46
C ASN A 605 -9.51 15.09 19.36
N CYS A 606 -10.06 14.99 18.16
CA CYS A 606 -11.22 14.14 17.89
C CYS A 606 -11.12 13.53 16.49
N SER A 607 -11.80 12.41 16.30
CA SER A 607 -11.88 11.72 15.01
C SER A 607 -13.28 11.80 14.42
N LEU A 608 -13.40 12.26 13.18
CA LEU A 608 -14.64 12.20 12.43
C LEU A 608 -14.58 11.01 11.47
N ASN A 609 -15.34 9.97 11.79
CA ASN A 609 -15.57 8.82 10.92
C ASN A 609 -16.55 9.22 9.84
N ASN A 610 -16.00 9.77 8.75
CA ASN A 610 -16.81 10.17 7.62
C ASN A 610 -17.07 8.99 6.68
N ASN A 611 -18.10 9.17 5.85
CA ASN A 611 -18.34 8.26 4.76
C ASN A 611 -17.41 8.54 3.59
N LYS A 612 -16.77 7.51 3.02
CA LYS A 612 -16.03 7.57 1.73
C LYS A 612 -16.92 7.95 0.54
N ASN A 613 -18.22 8.06 0.76
CA ASN A 613 -19.26 8.33 -0.20
C ASN A 613 -19.70 9.81 -0.11
N PHE A 614 -19.13 10.64 -0.97
CA PHE A 614 -19.45 12.06 -1.02
C PHE A 614 -20.39 12.36 -2.17
N ILE A 615 -21.50 13.02 -1.88
CA ILE A 615 -22.32 13.67 -2.90
C ILE A 615 -21.81 15.10 -2.99
N SER A 616 -21.14 15.45 -4.08
CA SER A 616 -20.73 16.82 -4.32
C SER A 616 -20.52 17.06 -5.80
N ALA A 617 -20.95 18.23 -6.26
CA ALA A 617 -20.55 18.81 -7.53
C ALA A 617 -19.02 18.79 -7.71
N CYS A 618 -18.28 18.86 -6.63
CA CYS A 618 -16.84 19.10 -6.62
C CYS A 618 -15.99 17.87 -6.35
N GLU A 619 -16.59 16.67 -6.29
CA GLU A 619 -15.88 15.43 -5.97
C GLU A 619 -14.94 15.02 -7.13
N GLU A 620 -13.65 14.84 -6.80
CA GLU A 620 -12.58 14.71 -7.81
C GLU A 620 -12.06 13.28 -7.99
N ARG A 621 -12.58 12.27 -7.27
CA ARG A 621 -12.02 10.92 -7.27
C ARG A 621 -12.97 9.87 -7.85
N HIS A 622 -14.17 9.72 -7.31
CA HIS A 622 -15.11 8.66 -7.66
C HIS A 622 -15.92 9.00 -8.91
N PHE A 623 -16.60 10.15 -8.95
CA PHE A 623 -17.44 10.53 -10.10
C PHE A 623 -16.64 10.66 -11.40
N PRO A 624 -15.45 11.30 -11.45
CA PRO A 624 -14.67 11.35 -12.67
C PRO A 624 -14.32 9.96 -13.22
N ARG A 625 -13.98 9.01 -12.34
CA ARG A 625 -13.69 7.62 -12.74
C ARG A 625 -14.93 6.90 -13.23
N ILE A 626 -16.03 6.97 -12.49
CA ILE A 626 -17.31 6.34 -12.87
C ILE A 626 -17.79 6.88 -14.21
N LEU A 627 -17.74 8.20 -14.41
CA LEU A 627 -18.13 8.84 -15.66
C LEU A 627 -17.17 8.53 -16.80
N SER A 628 -15.87 8.41 -16.53
CA SER A 628 -14.89 7.95 -17.54
C SER A 628 -15.21 6.53 -18.03
N LEU A 629 -15.53 5.60 -17.11
CA LEU A 629 -15.98 4.26 -17.47
C LEU A 629 -17.28 4.29 -18.29
N ALA A 630 -18.24 5.16 -17.91
CA ALA A 630 -19.47 5.33 -18.67
C ALA A 630 -19.22 5.88 -20.09
N LYS A 631 -18.35 6.89 -20.23
CA LYS A 631 -17.92 7.46 -21.52
C LYS A 631 -17.27 6.39 -22.42
N LEU A 632 -16.45 5.52 -21.84
CA LEU A 632 -15.82 4.41 -22.56
C LEU A 632 -16.79 3.26 -22.90
N GLY A 633 -18.00 3.25 -22.32
CA GLY A 633 -18.98 2.18 -22.47
C GLY A 633 -18.70 0.95 -21.58
N LEU A 634 -17.91 1.11 -20.52
CA LEU A 634 -17.44 0.04 -19.62
C LEU A 634 -18.28 -0.13 -18.34
N ALA A 635 -19.42 0.56 -18.23
CA ALA A 635 -20.33 0.49 -17.08
C ALA A 635 -21.41 -0.58 -17.28
N PHE A 636 -21.03 -1.87 -17.19
CA PHE A 636 -21.89 -3.00 -17.59
C PHE A 636 -22.89 -3.46 -16.52
N PHE A 637 -22.49 -3.44 -15.25
CA PHE A 637 -23.20 -4.13 -14.18
C PHE A 637 -23.46 -3.24 -12.97
N LYS A 638 -24.59 -3.50 -12.31
CA LYS A 638 -24.86 -3.11 -10.91
C LYS A 638 -24.37 -4.25 -10.01
N ILE A 639 -23.99 -3.93 -8.79
CA ILE A 639 -23.41 -4.90 -7.86
C ILE A 639 -24.26 -4.97 -6.61
N GLY A 640 -24.56 -6.19 -6.19
CA GLY A 640 -25.37 -6.47 -5.01
C GLY A 640 -26.87 -6.27 -5.26
N ASP A 641 -27.64 -6.63 -4.24
CA ASP A 641 -29.10 -6.58 -4.26
C ASP A 641 -29.62 -5.11 -4.29
N PRO A 642 -30.75 -4.80 -4.95
CA PRO A 642 -31.36 -3.47 -4.93
C PRO A 642 -31.68 -2.94 -3.53
N GLY A 643 -31.87 -3.82 -2.54
CA GLY A 643 -32.09 -3.51 -1.13
C GLY A 643 -30.82 -3.12 -0.36
N VAL A 644 -29.64 -3.20 -0.97
CA VAL A 644 -28.38 -2.73 -0.36
C VAL A 644 -28.46 -1.22 -0.11
N LYS A 645 -28.19 -0.80 1.12
CA LYS A 645 -28.19 0.61 1.52
C LYS A 645 -26.84 1.03 2.08
N THR A 646 -26.38 2.19 1.66
CA THR A 646 -25.17 2.84 2.17
C THR A 646 -25.43 4.29 2.51
N ASP A 647 -24.69 4.81 3.48
CA ASP A 647 -24.72 6.24 3.80
C ASP A 647 -23.92 7.05 2.77
N TRP A 648 -24.37 8.27 2.58
CA TRP A 648 -23.70 9.31 1.79
C TRP A 648 -23.71 10.60 2.60
N VAL A 649 -22.71 11.44 2.36
CA VAL A 649 -22.58 12.76 3.00
C VAL A 649 -22.40 13.83 1.94
N TYR A 650 -23.22 14.86 1.99
CA TYR A 650 -23.01 16.07 1.20
C TYR A 650 -21.85 16.91 1.76
N ILE A 651 -21.04 17.51 0.88
CA ILE A 651 -19.81 18.21 1.28
C ILE A 651 -20.04 19.29 2.36
N ASP A 652 -21.11 20.09 2.24
CA ASP A 652 -21.39 21.17 3.19
C ASP A 652 -21.76 20.64 4.58
N ASN A 653 -22.42 19.47 4.64
CA ASN A 653 -22.72 18.79 5.90
C ASN A 653 -21.43 18.30 6.56
N LEU A 654 -20.47 17.76 5.79
CA LEU A 654 -19.17 17.38 6.32
C LEU A 654 -18.37 18.59 6.83
N VAL A 655 -18.35 19.70 6.08
CA VAL A 655 -17.67 20.94 6.50
C VAL A 655 -18.28 21.47 7.80
N LEU A 656 -19.61 21.42 7.93
CA LEU A 656 -20.28 21.76 9.20
C LEU A 656 -19.81 20.84 10.33
N ALA A 657 -19.79 19.52 10.12
CA ALA A 657 -19.35 18.57 11.14
C ALA A 657 -17.89 18.84 11.58
N LEU A 658 -17.00 19.16 10.64
CA LEU A 658 -15.60 19.53 10.93
C LEU A 658 -15.52 20.77 11.81
N ILE A 659 -16.28 21.81 11.47
CA ILE A 659 -16.30 23.05 12.25
C ILE A 659 -16.86 22.79 13.65
N LEU A 660 -17.99 22.09 13.77
CA LEU A 660 -18.58 21.75 15.07
C LEU A 660 -17.65 20.89 15.92
N ALA A 661 -16.91 19.97 15.31
CA ALA A 661 -15.90 19.17 16.00
C ALA A 661 -14.77 20.06 16.55
N SER A 662 -14.29 21.04 15.77
CA SER A 662 -13.27 21.99 16.25
C SER A 662 -13.77 22.90 17.39
N MET A 663 -15.07 23.22 17.41
CA MET A 663 -15.73 23.95 18.50
C MET A 663 -15.92 23.05 19.74
N GLY A 664 -16.22 21.77 19.54
CA GLY A 664 -16.30 20.77 20.62
C GLY A 664 -14.98 20.49 21.34
N LEU A 665 -13.86 20.95 20.77
CA LEU A 665 -12.50 20.89 21.35
C LEU A 665 -12.10 22.17 22.11
N LEU A 666 -12.99 23.16 22.23
CA LEU A 666 -12.73 24.37 23.03
C LEU A 666 -12.77 24.03 24.53
N ASP A 667 -11.75 24.51 25.25
CA ASP A 667 -11.52 24.33 26.69
C ASP A 667 -11.85 25.59 27.51
N ASP A 668 -12.19 26.70 26.85
CA ASP A 668 -12.38 28.03 27.42
C ASP A 668 -13.82 28.57 27.35
N ILE A 669 -14.80 27.69 27.09
CA ILE A 669 -16.22 28.08 27.03
C ILE A 669 -16.72 28.49 28.43
N PRO A 670 -17.31 29.70 28.60
CA PRO A 670 -17.94 30.12 29.84
C PRO A 670 -18.97 29.08 30.32
N ASP A 671 -18.99 28.78 31.62
CA ASP A 671 -19.86 27.77 32.27
C ASP A 671 -19.54 26.28 32.03
N ARG A 672 -18.54 25.93 31.21
CA ARG A 672 -18.12 24.54 30.97
C ARG A 672 -16.76 24.22 31.62
N LYS A 673 -16.75 23.92 32.92
CA LYS A 673 -15.54 23.43 33.62
C LYS A 673 -15.32 21.94 33.33
N GLY A 674 -14.28 21.56 32.60
CA GLY A 674 -13.94 20.15 32.34
C GLY A 674 -13.11 19.93 31.06
N THR A 675 -12.80 18.67 30.75
CA THR A 675 -12.21 18.30 29.45
C THR A 675 -13.20 18.59 28.31
N PRO A 676 -12.75 19.11 27.15
CA PRO A 676 -13.63 19.36 26.01
C PRO A 676 -14.39 18.11 25.60
N VAL A 677 -15.66 18.25 25.21
CA VAL A 677 -16.53 17.10 24.95
C VAL A 677 -16.06 16.26 23.76
N ALA A 678 -15.47 16.89 22.75
CA ALA A 678 -14.93 16.15 21.61
C ALA A 678 -13.58 15.47 21.89
N ALA A 679 -12.89 15.80 22.99
CA ALA A 679 -11.55 15.31 23.25
C ALA A 679 -11.52 13.78 23.41
N GLY A 680 -10.73 13.10 22.57
CA GLY A 680 -10.57 11.65 22.54
C GLY A 680 -11.78 10.89 22.01
N GLN A 681 -12.74 11.59 21.40
CA GLN A 681 -13.95 10.97 20.87
C GLN A 681 -13.87 10.74 19.37
N ALA A 682 -14.48 9.64 18.92
CA ALA A 682 -14.84 9.43 17.52
C ALA A 682 -16.33 9.74 17.30
N TYR A 683 -16.69 10.17 16.09
CA TYR A 683 -18.06 10.47 15.68
C TYR A 683 -18.35 9.99 14.26
N PHE A 684 -19.43 9.24 14.06
CA PHE A 684 -19.95 8.93 12.73
C PHE A 684 -20.74 10.12 12.17
N ILE A 685 -20.40 10.53 10.95
CA ILE A 685 -21.07 11.63 10.25
C ILE A 685 -21.80 11.08 9.01
N CYS A 686 -23.12 11.26 8.95
CA CYS A 686 -23.97 10.90 7.81
C CYS A 686 -25.12 11.92 7.63
N ASP A 687 -25.82 11.85 6.48
CA ASP A 687 -26.99 12.71 6.19
C ASP A 687 -28.32 12.10 6.71
N GLY A 688 -28.27 10.94 7.38
CA GLY A 688 -29.43 10.28 7.99
C GLY A 688 -30.42 9.62 7.01
N SER A 689 -30.02 9.39 5.76
CA SER A 689 -30.89 8.83 4.70
C SER A 689 -30.13 7.78 3.87
N PRO A 690 -29.95 6.56 4.40
CA PRO A 690 -29.20 5.50 3.72
C PRO A 690 -29.91 5.08 2.43
N CYS A 691 -29.17 5.03 1.32
CA CYS A 691 -29.71 4.84 -0.02
C CYS A 691 -28.93 3.79 -0.82
N ASN A 692 -29.55 3.25 -1.88
CA ASN A 692 -28.86 2.37 -2.81
C ASN A 692 -28.05 3.22 -3.82
N THR A 693 -26.74 3.01 -3.88
CA THR A 693 -25.83 3.78 -4.75
C THR A 693 -26.25 3.74 -6.22
N PHE A 694 -26.64 2.57 -6.74
CA PHE A 694 -26.96 2.44 -8.16
C PHE A 694 -28.31 3.10 -8.52
N GLU A 695 -29.32 2.93 -7.67
CA GLU A 695 -30.66 3.49 -7.93
C GLU A 695 -30.76 4.97 -7.58
N PHE A 696 -30.18 5.42 -6.47
CA PHE A 696 -30.31 6.80 -6.01
C PHE A 696 -29.31 7.74 -6.69
N ILE A 697 -28.09 7.28 -7.01
CA ILE A 697 -27.03 8.17 -7.49
C ILE A 697 -26.68 7.90 -8.95
N ILE A 698 -26.26 6.68 -9.28
CA ILE A 698 -25.70 6.35 -10.60
C ILE A 698 -26.76 6.49 -11.70
N LYS A 699 -27.96 5.95 -11.48
CA LYS A 699 -29.03 5.98 -12.47
C LYS A 699 -29.49 7.40 -12.82
N PRO A 700 -29.87 8.28 -11.86
CA PRO A 700 -30.22 9.67 -12.18
C PRO A 700 -29.07 10.45 -12.85
N LEU A 701 -27.83 10.24 -12.39
CA LEU A 701 -26.66 10.90 -12.96
C LEU A 701 -26.43 10.48 -14.42
N PHE A 702 -26.50 9.18 -14.72
CA PHE A 702 -26.27 8.66 -16.08
C PHE A 702 -27.38 9.09 -17.03
N GLN A 703 -28.64 9.00 -16.59
CA GLN A 703 -29.79 9.45 -17.38
C GLN A 703 -29.68 10.95 -17.71
N SER A 704 -29.36 11.77 -16.72
CA SER A 704 -29.23 13.23 -16.87
C SER A 704 -28.07 13.65 -17.77
N LEU A 705 -27.05 12.80 -17.91
CA LEU A 705 -25.90 13.00 -18.79
C LEU A 705 -26.03 12.24 -20.12
N GLY A 706 -27.10 11.48 -20.36
CA GLY A 706 -27.31 10.72 -21.59
C GLY A 706 -26.38 9.50 -21.77
N TYR A 707 -25.91 8.89 -20.67
CA TYR A 707 -25.15 7.64 -20.69
C TYR A 707 -26.06 6.42 -20.50
N SER A 708 -25.61 5.26 -20.98
CA SER A 708 -26.31 3.98 -20.79
C SER A 708 -26.24 3.55 -19.32
N VAL A 709 -27.40 3.33 -18.71
CA VAL A 709 -27.51 2.81 -17.34
C VAL A 709 -27.28 1.29 -17.35
N PRO A 710 -26.40 0.74 -16.49
CA PRO A 710 -26.22 -0.70 -16.36
C PRO A 710 -27.54 -1.39 -16.03
N GLN A 711 -27.88 -2.47 -16.73
CA GLN A 711 -29.12 -3.24 -16.51
C GLN A 711 -28.86 -4.61 -15.86
N VAL A 712 -27.66 -5.14 -16.02
CA VAL A 712 -27.27 -6.45 -15.48
C VAL A 712 -26.91 -6.28 -14.01
N VAL A 713 -27.48 -7.12 -13.14
CA VAL A 713 -27.11 -7.18 -11.72
C VAL A 713 -26.15 -8.34 -11.52
N LEU A 714 -25.01 -8.06 -10.88
CA LEU A 714 -23.99 -9.02 -10.52
C LEU A 714 -24.09 -9.29 -9.02
N ASP A 715 -24.22 -10.56 -8.66
CA ASP A 715 -24.17 -10.98 -7.25
C ASP A 715 -22.82 -10.58 -6.63
N THR A 716 -22.85 -10.20 -5.34
CA THR A 716 -21.66 -9.72 -4.63
C THR A 716 -20.53 -10.76 -4.64
N SER A 717 -20.81 -12.05 -4.55
CA SER A 717 -19.79 -13.11 -4.59
C SER A 717 -19.08 -13.20 -5.96
N VAL A 718 -19.85 -13.09 -7.04
CA VAL A 718 -19.33 -13.09 -8.41
C VAL A 718 -18.53 -11.82 -8.67
N ALA A 719 -19.03 -10.67 -8.20
CA ALA A 719 -18.33 -9.40 -8.26
C ALA A 719 -16.98 -9.44 -7.54
N LEU A 720 -16.91 -10.10 -6.38
CA LEU A 720 -15.65 -10.30 -5.65
C LEU A 720 -14.66 -11.14 -6.44
N ALA A 721 -15.10 -12.26 -7.04
CA ALA A 721 -14.24 -13.08 -7.88
C ALA A 721 -13.65 -12.29 -9.05
N VAL A 722 -14.48 -11.52 -9.76
CA VAL A 722 -14.06 -10.64 -10.85
C VAL A 722 -13.08 -9.56 -10.35
N SER A 723 -13.36 -8.94 -9.21
CA SER A 723 -12.50 -7.90 -8.65
C SER A 723 -11.12 -8.41 -8.22
N ARG A 724 -11.00 -9.68 -7.81
CA ARG A 724 -9.70 -10.32 -7.49
C ARG A 724 -8.83 -10.49 -8.73
N ILE A 725 -9.43 -10.74 -9.90
CA ILE A 725 -8.71 -10.78 -11.18
C ILE A 725 -8.14 -9.39 -11.50
N PHE A 726 -8.94 -8.33 -11.35
CA PHE A 726 -8.46 -6.95 -11.57
C PHE A 726 -7.41 -6.52 -10.56
N LEU A 727 -7.53 -6.95 -9.30
CA LEU A 727 -6.49 -6.74 -8.29
C LEU A 727 -5.19 -7.43 -8.71
N PHE A 728 -5.24 -8.71 -9.10
CA PHE A 728 -4.07 -9.46 -9.55
C PHE A 728 -3.39 -8.80 -10.76
N ILE A 729 -4.16 -8.40 -11.78
CA ILE A 729 -3.64 -7.67 -12.95
C ILE A 729 -2.97 -6.37 -12.50
N SER A 730 -3.61 -5.59 -11.62
CA SER A 730 -3.05 -4.33 -11.14
C SER A 730 -1.74 -4.53 -10.37
N THR A 731 -1.62 -5.63 -9.62
CA THR A 731 -0.40 -6.01 -8.91
C THR A 731 0.73 -6.41 -9.85
N LEU A 732 0.45 -7.10 -10.97
CA LEU A 732 1.48 -7.40 -11.99
C LEU A 732 2.10 -6.13 -12.56
N PHE A 733 1.31 -5.07 -12.69
CA PHE A 733 1.76 -3.77 -13.18
C PHE A 733 2.16 -2.78 -12.08
N TYR A 734 2.43 -3.26 -10.85
CA TYR A 734 2.73 -2.42 -9.68
C TYR A 734 3.78 -1.32 -9.96
N PRO A 735 4.95 -1.61 -10.59
CA PRO A 735 5.96 -0.58 -10.86
C PRO A 735 5.48 0.56 -11.77
N TRP A 736 4.44 0.33 -12.57
CA TRP A 736 3.92 1.30 -13.54
C TRP A 736 2.59 1.93 -13.10
N LEU A 737 2.11 1.69 -11.88
CA LEU A 737 0.81 2.22 -11.42
C LEU A 737 0.74 3.75 -11.50
N ASP A 738 1.83 4.46 -11.20
CA ASP A 738 1.90 5.93 -11.29
C ASP A 738 1.98 6.46 -12.74
N SER A 739 2.11 5.58 -13.72
CA SER A 739 2.18 5.99 -15.12
C SER A 739 0.82 6.44 -15.66
N LYS A 740 0.82 7.57 -16.38
CA LYS A 740 -0.39 8.17 -17.00
C LYS A 740 -1.07 7.27 -18.04
N TRP A 741 -0.31 6.39 -18.71
CA TRP A 741 -0.83 5.51 -19.76
C TRP A 741 -1.54 4.26 -19.22
N MET A 742 -1.29 3.87 -17.96
CA MET A 742 -1.93 2.70 -17.36
C MET A 742 -3.40 3.03 -17.05
N PRO A 743 -4.39 2.20 -17.43
CA PRO A 743 -5.80 2.44 -17.09
C PRO A 743 -6.09 2.28 -15.59
N GLN A 744 -7.17 2.91 -15.12
CA GLN A 744 -7.69 2.65 -13.77
C GLN A 744 -8.27 1.23 -13.70
N PRO A 745 -8.12 0.51 -12.59
CA PRO A 745 -8.81 -0.77 -12.41
C PRO A 745 -10.33 -0.55 -12.53
N LEU A 746 -11.02 -1.50 -13.17
CA LEU A 746 -12.48 -1.40 -13.31
C LEU A 746 -13.15 -1.45 -11.94
N ILE A 747 -12.80 -2.46 -11.15
CA ILE A 747 -13.31 -2.62 -9.80
C ILE A 747 -12.34 -3.43 -8.92
N LEU A 748 -12.20 -3.04 -7.66
CA LEU A 748 -11.39 -3.72 -6.65
C LEU A 748 -12.26 -4.32 -5.53
N PRO A 749 -11.78 -5.33 -4.77
CA PRO A 749 -12.59 -6.02 -3.76
C PRO A 749 -13.23 -5.10 -2.71
N ALA A 750 -12.50 -4.11 -2.21
CA ALA A 750 -13.04 -3.15 -1.26
C ALA A 750 -14.15 -2.27 -1.86
N GLU A 751 -14.11 -2.00 -3.17
CA GLU A 751 -15.18 -1.28 -3.87
C GLU A 751 -16.43 -2.15 -4.03
N VAL A 752 -16.25 -3.46 -4.25
CA VAL A 752 -17.36 -4.41 -4.27
C VAL A 752 -18.10 -4.42 -2.93
N TYR A 753 -17.38 -4.55 -1.81
CA TYR A 753 -18.03 -4.48 -0.48
C TYR A 753 -18.68 -3.12 -0.23
N LYS A 754 -18.05 -2.04 -0.70
CA LYS A 754 -18.57 -0.67 -0.56
C LYS A 754 -19.90 -0.43 -1.25
N VAL A 755 -20.22 -1.13 -2.35
CA VAL A 755 -21.51 -0.95 -3.05
C VAL A 755 -22.44 -2.16 -2.96
N GLY A 756 -21.92 -3.34 -2.65
CA GLY A 756 -22.64 -4.62 -2.65
C GLY A 756 -23.03 -5.15 -1.27
N VAL A 757 -22.67 -4.46 -0.19
CA VAL A 757 -23.01 -4.85 1.19
C VAL A 757 -23.63 -3.66 1.93
N THR A 758 -24.75 -3.88 2.62
CA THR A 758 -25.44 -2.86 3.41
C THR A 758 -24.57 -2.40 4.58
N HIS A 759 -24.26 -1.12 4.65
CA HIS A 759 -23.58 -0.51 5.80
C HIS A 759 -24.00 0.95 5.97
N TYR A 760 -24.56 1.26 7.14
CA TYR A 760 -24.89 2.64 7.51
C TYR A 760 -24.80 2.83 9.02
N PHE A 761 -24.53 4.06 9.44
CA PHE A 761 -24.14 4.43 10.79
C PHE A 761 -25.03 5.56 11.33
N SER A 762 -25.16 5.59 12.64
CA SER A 762 -25.94 6.56 13.39
C SER A 762 -25.09 7.79 13.67
N PHE A 763 -25.59 8.98 13.30
CA PHE A 763 -24.97 10.27 13.64
C PHE A 763 -25.49 10.84 14.97
N LEU A 764 -26.23 10.06 15.76
CA LEU A 764 -26.90 10.53 16.98
C LEU A 764 -25.91 11.09 18.00
N LYS A 765 -24.74 10.47 18.18
CA LYS A 765 -23.69 10.97 19.07
C LYS A 765 -23.19 12.35 18.64
N ALA A 766 -22.91 12.53 17.34
CA ALA A 766 -22.50 13.82 16.79
C ALA A 766 -23.60 14.89 16.98
N ARG A 767 -24.87 14.52 16.80
CA ARG A 767 -26.00 15.42 17.06
C ARG A 767 -26.08 15.80 18.53
N GLU A 768 -25.86 14.84 19.42
CA GLU A 768 -26.05 15.05 20.86
C GLU A 768 -24.91 15.80 21.54
N GLU A 769 -23.67 15.55 21.13
CA GLU A 769 -22.47 16.11 21.74
C GLU A 769 -21.95 17.36 20.99
N LEU A 770 -22.09 17.40 19.67
CA LEU A 770 -21.60 18.50 18.81
C LEU A 770 -22.71 19.39 18.25
N GLY A 771 -23.98 19.02 18.41
CA GLY A 771 -25.11 19.74 17.80
C GLY A 771 -25.25 19.53 16.29
N TYR A 772 -24.62 18.48 15.73
CA TYR A 772 -24.63 18.22 14.29
C TYR A 772 -26.04 17.86 13.76
N VAL A 773 -26.53 18.68 12.82
CA VAL A 773 -27.75 18.43 12.04
C VAL A 773 -27.44 18.67 10.57
N PRO A 774 -27.68 17.70 9.67
CA PRO A 774 -27.45 17.87 8.23
C PRO A 774 -28.24 19.07 7.68
N MET A 775 -27.55 20.01 7.03
CA MET A 775 -28.16 21.21 6.45
C MET A 775 -28.77 20.94 5.07
N VAL A 776 -28.07 20.14 4.26
CA VAL A 776 -28.46 19.82 2.88
C VAL A 776 -29.05 18.42 2.84
N ARG A 777 -30.23 18.28 2.23
CA ARG A 777 -30.86 16.97 2.07
C ARG A 777 -30.21 16.21 0.90
N PRO A 778 -30.14 14.87 0.94
CA PRO A 778 -29.47 14.09 -0.11
C PRO A 778 -29.97 14.33 -1.54
N HIS A 779 -31.28 14.58 -1.72
CA HIS A 779 -31.86 14.85 -3.05
C HIS A 779 -31.46 16.22 -3.60
N GLU A 780 -31.35 17.24 -2.74
CA GLU A 780 -30.87 18.57 -3.10
C GLU A 780 -29.39 18.51 -3.49
N GLY A 781 -28.58 17.81 -2.68
CA GLY A 781 -27.16 17.60 -2.94
C GLY A 781 -26.90 16.85 -4.25
N LEU A 782 -27.71 15.82 -4.55
CA LEU A 782 -27.64 15.09 -5.82
C LEU A 782 -28.03 15.98 -7.00
N ALA A 783 -29.10 16.77 -6.88
CA ALA A 783 -29.54 17.69 -7.94
C ALA A 783 -28.46 18.74 -8.27
N ALA A 784 -27.80 19.29 -7.25
CA ALA A 784 -26.66 20.20 -7.42
C ALA A 784 -25.48 19.50 -8.13
N THR A 785 -25.18 18.27 -7.72
CA THR A 785 -24.12 17.44 -8.33
C THR A 785 -24.40 17.16 -9.81
N ILE A 786 -25.62 16.76 -10.14
CA ILE A 786 -26.05 16.52 -11.54
C ILE A 786 -25.92 17.80 -12.36
N SER A 787 -26.39 18.93 -11.83
CA SER A 787 -26.34 20.22 -12.52
C SER A 787 -24.90 20.64 -12.85
N TYR A 788 -23.97 20.44 -11.92
CA TYR A 788 -22.55 20.68 -12.16
C TYR A 788 -21.99 19.80 -13.27
N TRP A 789 -22.25 18.49 -13.25
CA TRP A 789 -21.73 17.58 -14.26
C TRP A 789 -22.37 17.80 -15.64
N GLN A 790 -23.62 18.25 -15.69
CA GLN A 790 -24.27 18.68 -16.93
C GLN A 790 -23.58 19.91 -17.53
N GLU A 791 -23.27 20.92 -16.71
CA GLU A 791 -22.53 22.09 -17.15
C GLU A 791 -21.13 21.72 -17.63
N ARG A 792 -20.43 20.83 -16.92
CA ARG A 792 -19.12 20.35 -17.34
C ARG A 792 -19.19 19.57 -18.65
N LYS A 793 -20.20 18.71 -18.83
CA LYS A 793 -20.44 17.98 -20.08
C LYS A 793 -20.79 18.91 -21.25
N ARG A 794 -21.41 20.07 -21.01
CA ARG A 794 -21.59 21.08 -22.07
C ARG A 794 -20.26 21.66 -22.56
N ARG A 795 -19.25 21.72 -21.68
CA ARG A 795 -17.92 22.25 -22.00
C ARG A 795 -16.93 21.21 -22.53
N GLU A 796 -17.11 19.94 -22.17
CA GLU A 796 -16.24 18.81 -22.57
C GLU A 796 -17.01 17.82 -23.46
N LEU A 797 -16.53 17.57 -24.68
CA LEU A 797 -17.12 16.57 -25.57
C LEU A 797 -16.61 15.16 -25.27
N ASP A 798 -17.54 14.20 -25.29
CA ASP A 798 -17.22 12.79 -25.16
C ASP A 798 -16.57 12.25 -26.45
N GLY A 799 -15.54 11.43 -26.32
CA GLY A 799 -14.92 10.70 -27.42
C GLY A 799 -15.64 9.39 -27.75
N PRO A 800 -15.21 8.67 -28.80
CA PRO A 800 -15.75 7.35 -29.14
C PRO A 800 -15.51 6.32 -28.02
N THR A 801 -16.42 5.36 -27.90
CA THR A 801 -16.31 4.26 -26.92
C THR A 801 -15.11 3.38 -27.23
N ILE A 802 -14.61 2.64 -26.23
CA ILE A 802 -13.49 1.71 -26.44
C ILE A 802 -13.83 0.62 -27.45
N PHE A 803 -15.10 0.20 -27.49
CA PHE A 803 -15.58 -0.77 -28.49
C PHE A 803 -15.56 -0.21 -29.90
N THR A 804 -15.83 1.08 -30.07
CA THR A 804 -15.71 1.74 -31.38
C THR A 804 -14.24 1.78 -31.80
N TRP A 805 -13.34 2.12 -30.87
CA TRP A 805 -11.91 2.06 -31.10
C TRP A 805 -11.47 0.65 -31.52
N LEU A 806 -11.77 -0.37 -30.73
CA LEU A 806 -11.37 -1.75 -31.00
C LEU A 806 -12.00 -2.27 -32.30
N ALA A 807 -13.28 -2.02 -32.55
CA ALA A 807 -13.94 -2.50 -33.76
C ALA A 807 -13.32 -1.90 -35.03
N VAL A 808 -13.03 -0.59 -35.04
CA VAL A 808 -12.45 0.07 -36.20
C VAL A 808 -10.97 -0.27 -36.36
N THR A 809 -10.17 -0.25 -35.29
CA THR A 809 -8.72 -0.52 -35.40
C THR A 809 -8.44 -1.99 -35.69
N ILE A 810 -9.09 -2.93 -34.98
CA ILE A 810 -8.92 -4.37 -35.24
C ILE A 810 -9.52 -4.72 -36.60
N GLY A 811 -10.69 -4.16 -36.95
CA GLY A 811 -11.32 -4.38 -38.26
C GLY A 811 -10.42 -3.91 -39.41
N MET A 812 -9.91 -2.68 -39.35
CA MET A 812 -9.00 -2.14 -40.36
C MET A 812 -7.68 -2.92 -40.42
N LEU A 813 -7.11 -3.30 -39.27
CA LEU A 813 -5.89 -4.11 -39.22
C LEU A 813 -6.11 -5.52 -39.78
N ALA A 814 -7.27 -6.13 -39.53
CA ALA A 814 -7.62 -7.44 -40.03
C ALA A 814 -7.84 -7.43 -41.55
N VAL A 815 -8.53 -6.42 -42.08
CA VAL A 815 -8.71 -6.23 -43.54
C VAL A 815 -7.35 -5.95 -44.20
N PHE A 816 -6.51 -5.10 -43.60
CA PHE A 816 -5.14 -4.85 -44.08
C PHE A 816 -4.29 -6.13 -44.11
N SER A 817 -4.33 -6.90 -43.02
CA SER A 817 -3.58 -8.16 -42.91
C SER A 817 -4.04 -9.17 -43.96
N ALA A 818 -5.35 -9.31 -44.18
CA ALA A 818 -5.91 -10.19 -45.21
C ALA A 818 -5.57 -9.71 -46.64
N ALA A 819 -5.49 -8.40 -46.88
CA ALA A 819 -5.25 -7.84 -48.21
C ALA A 819 -3.77 -7.86 -48.64
N CYS A 820 -2.86 -7.64 -47.70
CA CYS A 820 -1.48 -7.23 -47.97
C CYS A 820 -0.38 -8.15 -47.38
N LEU A 821 -0.67 -8.98 -46.37
CA LEU A 821 0.34 -9.83 -45.72
C LEU A 821 0.27 -11.29 -46.21
N PRO A 822 1.41 -12.02 -46.22
CA PRO A 822 1.42 -13.44 -46.57
C PRO A 822 0.72 -14.28 -45.49
N PRO A 823 -0.02 -15.36 -45.85
CA PRO A 823 -0.81 -16.15 -44.91
C PRO A 823 0.06 -17.13 -44.11
N VAL A 824 0.81 -16.62 -43.13
CA VAL A 824 1.67 -17.42 -42.24
C VAL A 824 1.10 -17.43 -40.82
N GLY A 825 1.02 -18.62 -40.22
CA GLY A 825 0.54 -18.80 -38.84
C GLY A 825 -0.90 -18.29 -38.63
N PRO A 826 -1.17 -17.45 -37.61
CA PRO A 826 -2.52 -16.97 -37.30
C PRO A 826 -3.13 -16.06 -38.38
N LEU A 827 -2.32 -15.48 -39.28
CA LEU A 827 -2.79 -14.64 -40.39
C LEU A 827 -3.55 -15.44 -41.45
N LYS A 828 -3.30 -16.75 -41.56
CA LYS A 828 -4.06 -17.64 -42.46
C LYS A 828 -5.54 -17.68 -42.08
N TRP A 829 -5.84 -17.80 -40.79
CA TRP A 829 -7.22 -17.81 -40.28
C TRP A 829 -7.94 -16.48 -40.56
N VAL A 830 -7.24 -15.35 -40.39
CA VAL A 830 -7.80 -14.03 -40.70
C VAL A 830 -8.17 -13.95 -42.18
N LEU A 831 -7.28 -14.41 -43.07
CA LEU A 831 -7.54 -14.44 -44.51
C LEU A 831 -8.74 -15.34 -44.86
N ASP A 832 -8.82 -16.54 -44.29
CA ASP A 832 -9.90 -17.50 -44.56
C ASP A 832 -11.28 -16.94 -44.17
N VAL A 833 -11.38 -16.27 -43.02
CA VAL A 833 -12.60 -15.58 -42.58
C VAL A 833 -12.98 -14.45 -43.56
N HIS A 834 -12.02 -13.66 -44.02
CA HIS A 834 -12.30 -12.57 -44.96
C HIS A 834 -12.68 -13.10 -46.34
N LEU A 835 -12.07 -14.20 -46.82
CA LEU A 835 -12.46 -14.85 -48.06
C LEU A 835 -13.84 -15.52 -47.96
N PHE A 836 -14.21 -16.04 -46.78
CA PHE A 836 -15.57 -16.53 -46.54
C PHE A 836 -16.61 -15.42 -46.69
N VAL A 837 -16.32 -14.22 -46.17
CA VAL A 837 -17.22 -13.06 -46.22
C VAL A 837 -17.23 -12.39 -47.61
N PHE A 838 -16.06 -12.05 -48.14
CA PHE A 838 -15.91 -11.22 -49.34
C PHE A 838 -15.73 -12.03 -50.64
N ARG A 839 -15.58 -13.35 -50.54
CA ARG A 839 -15.51 -14.32 -51.65
C ARG A 839 -14.35 -14.16 -52.65
N SER A 840 -13.61 -13.05 -52.62
CA SER A 840 -12.54 -12.74 -53.57
C SER A 840 -11.46 -11.82 -52.99
N MET A 841 -10.20 -12.10 -53.34
CA MET A 841 -9.05 -11.24 -52.99
C MET A 841 -9.13 -9.85 -53.61
N LEU A 842 -9.71 -9.73 -54.81
CA LEU A 842 -9.93 -8.44 -55.47
C LEU A 842 -10.88 -7.58 -54.64
N VAL A 843 -11.97 -8.19 -54.15
CA VAL A 843 -12.98 -7.50 -53.34
C VAL A 843 -12.39 -7.03 -52.01
N ILE A 844 -11.60 -7.87 -51.33
CA ILE A 844 -10.93 -7.50 -50.07
C ILE A 844 -10.01 -6.28 -50.27
N ARG A 845 -9.20 -6.27 -51.34
CA ARG A 845 -8.30 -5.15 -51.66
C ARG A 845 -9.05 -3.87 -52.03
N LEU A 846 -10.14 -3.98 -52.78
CA LEU A 846 -11.00 -2.85 -53.11
C LEU A 846 -11.67 -2.26 -51.86
N VAL A 847 -12.18 -3.12 -50.96
CA VAL A 847 -12.77 -2.70 -49.69
C VAL A 847 -11.75 -1.95 -48.83
N LEU A 848 -10.51 -2.43 -48.74
CA LEU A 848 -9.44 -1.73 -48.04
C LEU A 848 -9.15 -0.35 -48.65
N ALA A 849 -8.99 -0.28 -49.98
CA ALA A 849 -8.69 0.97 -50.68
C ALA A 849 -9.81 2.01 -50.50
N VAL A 850 -11.07 1.59 -50.60
CA VAL A 850 -12.24 2.44 -50.37
C VAL A 850 -12.29 2.90 -48.91
N ALA A 851 -12.06 2.00 -47.94
CA ALA A 851 -12.06 2.37 -46.52
C ALA A 851 -10.97 3.40 -46.19
N ILE A 852 -9.75 3.23 -46.69
CA ILE A 852 -8.66 4.20 -46.51
C ILE A 852 -9.02 5.55 -47.15
N ALA A 853 -9.56 5.56 -48.36
CA ALA A 853 -9.97 6.78 -49.05
C ALA A 853 -11.06 7.54 -48.29
N LEU A 854 -12.07 6.82 -47.76
CA LEU A 854 -13.13 7.40 -46.94
C LEU A 854 -12.57 8.00 -45.65
N HIS A 855 -11.74 7.25 -44.92
CA HIS A 855 -11.11 7.74 -43.68
C HIS A 855 -10.22 8.97 -43.93
N ALA A 856 -9.47 8.98 -45.03
CA ALA A 856 -8.65 10.13 -45.42
C ALA A 856 -9.51 11.36 -45.77
N GLY A 857 -10.58 11.18 -46.54
CA GLY A 857 -11.52 12.25 -46.87
C GLY A 857 -12.20 12.84 -45.63
N GLU A 858 -12.64 11.97 -44.72
CA GLU A 858 -13.23 12.38 -43.44
C GLU A 858 -12.23 13.09 -42.53
N ALA A 859 -10.97 12.65 -42.50
CA ALA A 859 -9.91 13.29 -41.72
C ALA A 859 -9.58 14.69 -42.24
N VAL A 860 -9.49 14.87 -43.56
CA VAL A 860 -9.26 16.18 -44.19
C VAL A 860 -10.43 17.12 -43.87
N TYR A 861 -11.67 16.64 -44.02
CA TYR A 861 -12.85 17.42 -43.66
C TYR A 861 -12.86 17.79 -42.16
N ALA A 862 -12.53 16.85 -41.29
CA ALA A 862 -12.41 17.08 -39.85
C ALA A 862 -11.33 18.11 -39.53
N TRP A 863 -10.19 18.09 -40.20
CA TRP A 863 -9.13 19.07 -40.00
C TRP A 863 -9.58 20.49 -40.32
N PHE A 864 -10.25 20.69 -41.46
CA PHE A 864 -10.79 22.00 -41.84
C PHE A 864 -11.87 22.50 -40.87
N LEU A 865 -12.77 21.60 -40.45
CA LEU A 865 -13.80 21.92 -39.45
C LEU A 865 -13.18 22.26 -38.09
N ALA A 866 -12.19 21.48 -37.65
CA ALA A 866 -11.51 21.69 -36.36
C ALA A 866 -10.72 22.99 -36.34
N ARG A 867 -10.13 23.45 -37.44
CA ARG A 867 -9.49 24.78 -37.48
C ARG A 867 -10.44 25.93 -37.18
N ARG A 868 -11.74 25.76 -37.43
CA ARG A 868 -12.77 26.76 -37.10
C ARG A 868 -13.29 26.63 -35.66
N VAL A 869 -13.44 25.40 -35.16
CA VAL A 869 -14.18 25.10 -33.92
C VAL A 869 -13.26 24.72 -32.75
N ASP A 870 -12.08 24.16 -33.01
CA ASP A 870 -11.06 23.77 -32.01
C ASP A 870 -9.63 23.90 -32.58
N PRO A 871 -9.14 25.12 -32.84
CA PRO A 871 -7.88 25.34 -33.54
C PRO A 871 -6.67 24.77 -32.81
N ARG A 872 -6.74 24.66 -31.47
CA ARG A 872 -5.64 24.11 -30.64
C ARG A 872 -5.41 22.62 -30.87
N ASN A 873 -6.44 21.86 -31.24
CA ASN A 873 -6.36 20.40 -31.40
C ASN A 873 -6.62 19.94 -32.84
N ALA A 874 -6.57 20.84 -33.83
CA ALA A 874 -6.95 20.51 -35.21
C ALA A 874 -6.15 19.33 -35.80
N ALA A 875 -4.85 19.23 -35.49
CA ALA A 875 -4.02 18.10 -35.91
C ALA A 875 -4.41 16.77 -35.20
N GLY A 876 -4.82 16.83 -33.93
CA GLY A 876 -5.31 15.67 -33.20
C GLY A 876 -6.61 15.13 -33.80
N TRP A 877 -7.54 16.03 -34.16
CA TRP A 877 -8.79 15.67 -34.83
C TRP A 877 -8.58 15.03 -36.21
N PHE A 878 -7.55 15.43 -36.95
CA PHE A 878 -7.16 14.77 -38.20
C PHE A 878 -6.78 13.31 -37.96
N TRP A 879 -5.77 13.07 -37.11
CA TRP A 879 -5.25 11.71 -36.88
C TRP A 879 -6.27 10.79 -36.22
N GLN A 880 -7.05 11.32 -35.27
CA GLN A 880 -8.13 10.56 -34.65
C GLN A 880 -9.21 10.18 -35.67
N THR A 881 -9.56 11.09 -36.59
CA THR A 881 -10.56 10.81 -37.63
C THR A 881 -10.02 9.93 -38.74
N PHE A 882 -8.73 10.00 -39.06
CA PHE A 882 -8.09 9.06 -39.96
C PHE A 882 -8.14 7.63 -39.38
N ALA A 883 -7.89 7.48 -38.07
CA ALA A 883 -7.94 6.19 -37.41
C ALA A 883 -9.38 5.65 -37.25
N LEU A 884 -10.36 6.51 -36.96
CA LEU A 884 -11.71 6.10 -36.54
C LEU A 884 -12.84 6.40 -37.53
N GLY A 885 -12.51 7.09 -38.63
CA GLY A 885 -13.46 7.54 -39.65
C GLY A 885 -14.63 8.34 -39.08
N TYR A 886 -15.82 8.10 -39.64
CA TYR A 886 -17.06 8.79 -39.34
C TYR A 886 -17.38 8.87 -37.84
N PHE A 887 -16.99 7.86 -37.06
CA PHE A 887 -17.26 7.84 -35.63
C PHE A 887 -16.57 9.00 -34.91
N SER A 888 -15.35 9.36 -35.29
CA SER A 888 -14.66 10.55 -34.76
C SER A 888 -15.26 11.83 -35.34
N LEU A 889 -15.51 11.86 -36.65
CA LEU A 889 -16.07 13.04 -37.34
C LEU A 889 -17.43 13.47 -36.77
N ARG A 890 -18.28 12.51 -36.41
CA ARG A 890 -19.60 12.75 -35.80
C ARG A 890 -19.51 13.58 -34.51
N TYR A 891 -18.45 13.41 -33.71
CA TYR A 891 -18.25 14.18 -32.48
C TYR A 891 -17.84 15.62 -32.79
N LEU A 892 -16.92 15.81 -33.74
CA LEU A 892 -16.52 17.14 -34.18
C LEU A 892 -17.69 17.92 -34.82
N LEU A 893 -18.55 17.22 -35.58
CA LEU A 893 -19.77 17.80 -36.13
C LEU A 893 -20.77 18.24 -35.04
N LYS A 894 -20.88 17.49 -33.94
CA LYS A 894 -21.68 17.92 -32.79
C LYS A 894 -21.09 19.18 -32.14
N ARG A 895 -19.76 19.30 -32.07
CA ARG A 895 -19.08 20.51 -31.57
C ARG A 895 -19.37 21.74 -32.41
N GLY A 896 -19.39 21.60 -33.74
CA GLY A 896 -19.66 22.72 -34.64
C GLY A 896 -21.12 23.17 -34.68
N ARG A 897 -22.04 22.42 -34.05
CA ARG A 897 -23.46 22.76 -33.91
C ARG A 897 -23.82 23.37 -32.54
N ALA A 898 -22.94 23.23 -31.56
CA ALA A 898 -23.02 23.86 -30.25
C ALA A 898 -22.30 25.21 -30.30
#